data_AF-A0A089MKQ9-F1
#
_entry.id   AF-A0A089MKQ9-F1
#
_cell.length_a   1.000
_cell.length_b   1.000
_cell.length_c   1.000
_cell.angle_alpha   90.00
_cell.angle_beta   90.00
_cell.angle_gamma   90.00
#
_symmetry.space_group_name_H-M   'P 1'
#
loop_
_entity.id
_entity.type
_entity.pdbx_description
1 polymer ?
#
loop_
_entity_poly.entity_id
_entity_poly.type
_entity_poly.pdbx_seq_one_letter_code
_entity_poly.pdbx_strand_id
1 'polypeptide(L)'
;MSKLWEKLASPPAEYRSAPLWSWNDKLEQAELERQIEEMHAAGIGGFFMHARGGLQTPYMGEAWMEAVRASIAKGRELGMNAWFYDENGWPSGFADGEVPAKGIAYQQKMLAWEKPPFRYPVERAIACYSLESASGEYRLLPPEDSGAAELAMYYEVNPYYTDTLSKLAVGEFITAAYERYWDEFGQLEAEGAALPGIFTDEPQFARGRLPWSFELEDAFFTRSGYAVQEILPALFFSQRRSNKARYDYWGTVTAMFTEAYARQIGDFCAAKGWAATGHVVDEQELMHQVTSVGDPMAFYEYLQIPGCDWLGRFVGEEPLVPKQVSSAARQTGKKRTITESFGCSGWNVSFQDLKRIGEWQFVHGINFLCQHLQGYSLRGLRKRDYPPSLFYQQPWWKDYRGFNDYFARLSMILAEGTGRAEVLLLHPVRSAWLAQCGEDTSAIVPYHEAFARLTRWLCQALIEHDYGSESIIARHGRVSEGQFIVGEAAYRTVIIPPSLTLDRVTAALLQEFVEQGGHLVACGPAPALVSGEESRGLEGLLKDAVQPEWNAESLCSAVTAVSAPFVQITNEKGEKLASDTLNVRSVTLEDSVVYYIVNSGTESCGNVNIELRQRGRVSLIDPETGSITALGSEAAAQGRRVTLPLYAAHSLLLKVDEDEAADAGEVAVADGAGEADDTEDGKAGADWDKAAERREQAAILELGSEWTVAAAELNSLTLDTARMRLDGGEWSAEQPVIFIQEQLLAHGRAAAVELEFRFRADSSLLELQELYLALEQPEEMELLLNGQPLSPADCGWWRDISFRTLPIAGMVVAGENILQLSTRFSPSSELLAKLEKAKLFEAEGNNLTFGQEFESIYIVGAFGVESAAPYTYGERRAVFTEGPFKLTALPESVTAGDLVPQGFPFFAGTLTLEQSVHINEGAALPASWSFQSPPDTIVSRLFINGTEVRRFLWEPYTAGISGLLHAGENRIRLELTGSCRNLLGPHHHIKGEVYKVGPDSFKDKPGWTDKDLEPDTLVYQERYAFVRFGLSSAPVLGG
;
A
#
# COMPACT_ATOMS: atom_id res chain seq x y z
N MET A 1 -31.54 18.34 -0.61
CA MET A 1 -30.30 17.56 -0.73
C MET A 1 -30.18 16.73 0.53
N SER A 2 -29.75 15.47 0.43
CA SER A 2 -29.64 14.63 1.62
C SER A 2 -28.53 15.11 2.56
N LYS A 3 -28.55 14.60 3.79
CA LYS A 3 -27.49 14.82 4.79
C LYS A 3 -26.12 14.25 4.37
N LEU A 4 -26.02 13.37 3.36
CA LEU A 4 -24.75 12.74 2.98
C LEU A 4 -23.91 13.63 2.08
N TRP A 5 -24.52 14.25 1.06
CA TRP A 5 -23.81 15.17 0.16
C TRP A 5 -23.26 16.40 0.91
N GLU A 6 -23.99 16.88 1.92
CA GLU A 6 -23.54 17.98 2.80
C GLU A 6 -22.31 17.62 3.63
N LYS A 7 -22.15 16.35 4.01
CA LYS A 7 -20.98 15.85 4.75
C LYS A 7 -19.71 15.80 3.91
N LEU A 8 -19.78 15.94 2.58
CA LEU A 8 -18.57 15.99 1.74
C LEU A 8 -17.66 17.16 2.11
N ALA A 9 -18.20 18.28 2.60
CA ALA A 9 -17.38 19.40 3.04
C ALA A 9 -16.43 19.01 4.20
N SER A 10 -16.89 18.13 5.10
CA SER A 10 -16.11 17.64 6.24
C SER A 10 -16.53 16.19 6.58
N PRO A 11 -15.89 15.18 5.95
CA PRO A 11 -16.23 13.79 6.17
C PRO A 11 -15.99 13.36 7.64
N PRO A 12 -16.90 12.56 8.23
CA PRO A 12 -16.71 11.97 9.55
C PRO A 12 -15.43 11.11 9.67
N ALA A 13 -14.94 10.94 10.90
CA ALA A 13 -13.73 10.18 11.21
C ALA A 13 -13.77 8.73 10.69
N GLU A 14 -14.94 8.09 10.69
CA GLU A 14 -15.09 6.72 10.20
C GLU A 14 -14.70 6.55 8.73
N TYR A 15 -14.83 7.57 7.87
CA TYR A 15 -14.46 7.50 6.45
C TYR A 15 -13.04 7.99 6.16
N ARG A 16 -12.38 8.61 7.14
CA ARG A 16 -10.98 9.02 7.04
C ARG A 16 -10.06 7.79 7.16
N SER A 17 -8.82 7.94 6.74
CA SER A 17 -7.83 6.86 6.82
C SER A 17 -7.48 6.51 8.28
N ALA A 18 -6.95 5.31 8.47
CA ALA A 18 -6.37 4.87 9.73
C ALA A 18 -5.03 4.16 9.43
N PRO A 19 -3.88 4.82 9.58
CA PRO A 19 -2.58 4.23 9.29
C PRO A 19 -2.15 3.20 10.35
N LEU A 20 -1.20 2.35 9.96
CA LEU A 20 -0.38 1.61 10.90
C LEU A 20 0.54 2.59 11.64
N TRP A 21 0.32 2.77 12.93
CA TRP A 21 1.18 3.57 13.79
C TRP A 21 2.18 2.65 14.49
N SER A 22 3.37 2.58 13.92
CA SER A 22 4.44 1.67 14.33
C SER A 22 5.04 2.09 15.66
N TRP A 23 4.60 1.43 16.72
CA TRP A 23 5.19 1.48 18.04
C TRP A 23 6.49 0.68 18.03
N ASN A 24 7.57 1.41 17.80
CA ASN A 24 8.88 0.84 17.52
C ASN A 24 9.95 1.38 18.47
N ASP A 25 9.62 1.98 19.62
CA ASP A 25 10.60 2.49 20.59
C ASP A 25 10.07 2.32 22.01
N LYS A 26 10.69 2.97 22.99
CA LYS A 26 10.10 3.15 24.32
C LYS A 26 8.93 4.12 24.22
N LEU A 27 7.75 3.60 24.56
CA LEU A 27 6.49 4.35 24.46
C LEU A 27 6.34 5.27 25.66
N GLU A 28 6.28 6.57 25.40
CA GLU A 28 6.15 7.62 26.41
C GLU A 28 4.82 8.34 26.19
N GLN A 29 4.00 8.45 27.25
CA GLN A 29 2.63 8.96 27.15
C GLN A 29 2.54 10.32 26.44
N ALA A 30 3.40 11.28 26.80
CA ALA A 30 3.36 12.62 26.22
C ALA A 30 3.65 12.61 24.71
N GLU A 31 4.51 11.71 24.24
CA GLU A 31 4.81 11.60 22.82
C GLU A 31 3.69 10.87 22.07
N LEU A 32 3.10 9.83 22.68
CA LEU A 32 1.90 9.18 22.13
C LEU A 32 0.78 10.20 21.91
N GLU A 33 0.49 11.03 22.91
CA GLU A 33 -0.55 12.06 22.84
C GLU A 33 -0.24 13.12 21.76
N ARG A 34 1.01 13.62 21.70
CA ARG A 34 1.46 14.57 20.68
C ARG A 34 1.32 14.00 19.27
N GLN A 35 1.72 12.75 19.07
CA GLN A 35 1.64 12.08 17.77
C GLN A 35 0.18 11.87 17.32
N ILE A 36 -0.73 11.59 18.25
CA ILE A 36 -2.18 11.53 17.96
C ILE A 36 -2.72 12.91 17.56
N GLU A 37 -2.27 13.99 18.22
CA GLU A 37 -2.63 15.37 17.83
C GLU A 37 -2.11 15.72 16.42
N GLU A 38 -0.89 15.32 16.07
CA GLU A 38 -0.33 15.47 14.73
C GLU A 38 -1.19 14.75 13.68
N MET A 39 -1.54 13.48 13.94
CA MET A 39 -2.41 12.71 13.04
C MET A 39 -3.77 13.40 12.83
N HIS A 40 -4.42 13.84 13.91
CA HIS A 40 -5.68 14.57 13.85
C HIS A 40 -5.56 15.84 13.02
N ALA A 41 -4.51 16.65 13.24
CA ALA A 41 -4.25 17.87 12.49
C ALA A 41 -4.02 17.60 10.98
N ALA A 42 -3.43 16.45 10.64
CA ALA A 42 -3.26 15.98 9.27
C ALA A 42 -4.53 15.35 8.65
N GLY A 43 -5.68 15.39 9.33
CA GLY A 43 -6.96 14.89 8.80
C GLY A 43 -7.13 13.37 8.84
N ILE A 44 -6.34 12.66 9.63
CA ILE A 44 -6.47 11.21 9.85
C ILE A 44 -7.60 10.95 10.84
N GLY A 45 -8.36 9.87 10.64
CA GLY A 45 -9.54 9.55 11.45
C GLY A 45 -9.34 8.50 12.53
N GLY A 46 -8.23 7.77 12.50
CA GLY A 46 -7.90 6.74 13.46
C GLY A 46 -6.48 6.25 13.31
N PHE A 47 -6.09 5.23 14.07
CA PHE A 47 -4.75 4.63 14.00
C PHE A 47 -4.79 3.19 14.51
N PHE A 48 -3.96 2.32 13.92
CA PHE A 48 -3.70 0.97 14.43
C PHE A 48 -2.43 1.00 15.28
N MET A 49 -2.54 0.62 16.56
CA MET A 49 -1.41 0.57 17.50
C MET A 49 -0.54 -0.65 17.20
N HIS A 50 0.39 -0.50 16.25
CA HIS A 50 1.12 -1.60 15.62
C HIS A 50 2.48 -1.82 16.28
N ALA A 51 2.66 -2.94 16.99
CA ALA A 51 3.95 -3.33 17.54
C ALA A 51 4.95 -3.65 16.41
N ARG A 52 6.16 -3.08 16.46
CA ARG A 52 7.12 -3.21 15.37
C ARG A 52 8.57 -3.28 15.86
N GLY A 53 9.45 -3.80 15.00
CA GLY A 53 10.89 -3.93 15.27
C GLY A 53 11.49 -2.66 15.89
N GLY A 54 12.23 -2.84 16.97
CA GLY A 54 12.78 -1.76 17.79
C GLY A 54 12.00 -1.42 19.05
N LEU A 55 10.81 -2.02 19.25
CA LEU A 55 9.97 -1.81 20.43
C LEU A 55 10.71 -2.17 21.74
N GLN A 56 10.88 -1.17 22.62
CA GLN A 56 11.51 -1.37 23.93
C GLN A 56 10.48 -1.62 25.04
N THR A 57 9.23 -1.20 24.85
CA THR A 57 8.13 -1.48 25.79
C THR A 57 7.67 -2.93 25.62
N PRO A 58 7.68 -3.78 26.67
CA PRO A 58 7.29 -5.18 26.55
C PRO A 58 5.87 -5.36 26.00
N TYR A 59 5.73 -6.08 24.89
CA TYR A 59 4.44 -6.35 24.25
C TYR A 59 3.48 -7.02 25.23
N MET A 60 2.22 -6.57 25.23
CA MET A 60 1.19 -7.02 26.16
C MET A 60 1.57 -6.88 27.66
N GLY A 61 2.61 -6.15 28.03
CA GLY A 61 2.95 -5.85 29.43
C GLY A 61 2.06 -4.76 30.05
N GLU A 62 2.26 -4.47 31.34
CA GLU A 62 1.54 -3.38 32.04
C GLU A 62 1.77 -2.03 31.34
N ALA A 63 3.03 -1.69 31.02
CA ALA A 63 3.38 -0.45 30.32
C ALA A 63 2.79 -0.37 28.90
N TRP A 64 2.62 -1.51 28.22
CA TRP A 64 1.91 -1.57 26.93
C TRP A 64 0.44 -1.21 27.10
N MET A 65 -0.24 -1.81 28.09
CA MET A 65 -1.65 -1.54 28.37
C MET A 65 -1.88 -0.09 28.81
N GLU A 66 -0.94 0.51 29.54
CA GLU A 66 -0.97 1.94 29.88
C GLU A 66 -0.85 2.84 28.64
N ALA A 67 0.08 2.53 27.73
CA ALA A 67 0.22 3.23 26.45
C ALA A 67 -1.04 3.15 25.59
N VAL A 68 -1.67 1.97 25.51
CA VAL A 68 -2.94 1.75 24.82
C VAL A 68 -4.06 2.57 25.46
N ARG A 69 -4.17 2.56 26.80
CA ARG A 69 -5.17 3.35 27.52
C ARG A 69 -5.04 4.85 27.25
N ALA A 70 -3.82 5.37 27.30
CA ALA A 70 -3.55 6.78 27.01
C ALA A 70 -3.94 7.14 25.57
N SER A 71 -3.60 6.27 24.62
CA SER A 71 -3.92 6.47 23.20
C SER A 71 -5.42 6.44 22.94
N ILE A 72 -6.17 5.51 23.57
CA ILE A 72 -7.64 5.46 23.50
C ILE A 72 -8.25 6.74 24.10
N ALA A 73 -7.77 7.18 25.26
CA ALA A 73 -8.27 8.38 25.92
C ALA A 73 -8.08 9.63 25.04
N LYS A 74 -6.90 9.76 24.42
CA LYS A 74 -6.61 10.86 23.51
C LYS A 74 -7.39 10.78 22.19
N GLY A 75 -7.54 9.58 21.64
CA GLY A 75 -8.40 9.33 20.48
C GLY A 75 -9.84 9.78 20.74
N ARG A 76 -10.40 9.41 21.90
CA ARG A 76 -11.75 9.86 22.31
C ARG A 76 -11.85 11.38 22.43
N GLU A 77 -10.84 12.05 23.00
CA GLU A 77 -10.81 13.52 23.12
C GLU A 77 -10.91 14.20 21.75
N LEU A 78 -10.23 13.66 20.73
CA LEU A 78 -10.19 14.23 19.38
C LEU A 78 -11.23 13.65 18.42
N GLY A 79 -12.05 12.67 18.85
CA GLY A 79 -13.01 11.98 18.00
C GLY A 79 -12.38 11.08 16.95
N MET A 80 -11.20 10.51 17.24
CA MET A 80 -10.50 9.53 16.42
C MET A 80 -10.77 8.09 16.88
N ASN A 81 -10.67 7.17 15.92
CA ASN A 81 -10.82 5.74 16.13
C ASN A 81 -9.51 5.08 16.55
N ALA A 82 -9.46 4.44 17.72
CA ALA A 82 -8.30 3.67 18.16
C ALA A 82 -8.50 2.19 17.81
N TRP A 83 -7.62 1.64 17.00
CA TRP A 83 -7.67 0.24 16.56
C TRP A 83 -6.52 -0.56 17.17
N PHE A 84 -6.81 -1.82 17.49
CA PHE A 84 -5.81 -2.76 17.99
C PHE A 84 -5.10 -3.47 16.84
N TYR A 85 -3.90 -3.96 17.13
CA TYR A 85 -3.12 -4.85 16.28
C TYR A 85 -2.80 -6.10 17.10
N ASP A 86 -2.88 -7.28 16.49
CA ASP A 86 -2.92 -8.56 17.21
C ASP A 86 -1.56 -9.25 17.42
N GLU A 87 -0.47 -8.69 16.90
CA GLU A 87 0.85 -9.35 16.90
C GLU A 87 2.04 -8.43 17.22
N ASN A 88 3.16 -9.01 17.67
CA ASN A 88 4.47 -8.36 17.73
C ASN A 88 5.45 -8.99 16.72
N GLY A 89 5.58 -8.34 15.56
CA GLY A 89 6.31 -8.87 14.40
C GLY A 89 5.41 -9.78 13.57
N TRP A 90 4.95 -9.28 12.42
CA TRP A 90 4.16 -10.06 11.46
C TRP A 90 4.92 -11.31 10.97
N PRO A 91 4.22 -12.38 10.55
CA PRO A 91 2.75 -12.52 10.37
C PRO A 91 1.97 -12.88 11.64
N SER A 92 0.70 -12.46 11.74
CA SER A 92 -0.19 -12.74 12.88
C SER A 92 -0.44 -14.22 13.14
N GLY A 93 -0.61 -14.56 14.42
CA GLY A 93 -1.12 -15.87 14.86
C GLY A 93 -0.32 -16.52 15.98
N PHE A 94 0.80 -15.94 16.41
CA PHE A 94 1.73 -16.59 17.34
C PHE A 94 1.94 -15.81 18.66
N ALA A 95 1.42 -14.59 18.78
CA ALA A 95 1.40 -13.73 19.97
C ALA A 95 2.77 -13.60 20.64
N ASP A 96 3.74 -13.03 19.91
CA ASP A 96 5.14 -12.86 20.33
C ASP A 96 5.80 -14.19 20.77
N GLY A 97 5.35 -15.30 20.19
CA GLY A 97 5.86 -16.65 20.44
C GLY A 97 5.18 -17.40 21.60
N GLU A 98 4.21 -16.78 22.28
CA GLU A 98 3.52 -17.41 23.43
C GLU A 98 2.75 -18.67 23.02
N VAL A 99 2.06 -18.64 21.88
CA VAL A 99 1.24 -19.76 21.40
C VAL A 99 2.11 -20.98 21.03
N PRO A 100 3.10 -20.87 20.12
CA PRO A 100 3.93 -22.03 19.75
C PRO A 100 4.80 -22.54 20.91
N ALA A 101 5.07 -21.73 21.94
CA ALA A 101 5.80 -22.17 23.14
C ALA A 101 5.03 -23.22 23.97
N LYS A 102 3.70 -23.35 23.78
CA LYS A 102 2.88 -24.39 24.45
C LYS A 102 3.13 -25.81 23.93
N GLY A 103 3.90 -25.95 22.86
CA GLY A 103 4.40 -27.22 22.36
C GLY A 103 3.73 -27.71 21.08
N ILE A 104 4.07 -28.94 20.68
CA ILE A 104 3.82 -29.45 19.32
C ILE A 104 2.35 -29.41 18.86
N ALA A 105 1.39 -29.45 19.78
CA ALA A 105 -0.03 -29.30 19.43
C ALA A 105 -0.34 -27.93 18.81
N TYR A 106 0.34 -26.88 19.26
CA TYR A 106 0.15 -25.48 18.85
C TYR A 106 1.08 -25.04 17.72
N GLN A 107 2.18 -25.76 17.49
CA GLN A 107 3.21 -25.41 16.51
C GLN A 107 2.79 -25.79 15.08
N GLN A 108 3.14 -24.97 14.10
CA GLN A 108 2.90 -25.24 12.68
C GLN A 108 3.58 -26.55 12.25
N LYS A 109 2.87 -27.34 11.44
CA LYS A 109 3.36 -28.62 10.91
C LYS A 109 3.22 -28.64 9.40
N MET A 110 4.17 -29.28 8.73
CA MET A 110 4.20 -29.41 7.27
C MET A 110 4.38 -30.87 6.89
N LEU A 111 3.66 -31.34 5.89
CA LEU A 111 3.84 -32.65 5.29
C LEU A 111 5.19 -32.75 4.58
N ALA A 112 5.86 -33.88 4.78
CA ALA A 112 7.09 -34.24 4.12
C ALA A 112 7.10 -35.74 3.81
N TRP A 113 8.02 -36.17 2.95
CA TRP A 113 8.15 -37.56 2.54
C TRP A 113 9.60 -37.98 2.35
N GLU A 114 9.87 -39.27 2.56
CA GLU A 114 11.19 -39.86 2.33
C GLU A 114 11.09 -41.23 1.66
N LYS A 115 12.15 -41.62 0.97
CA LYS A 115 12.39 -43.00 0.51
C LYS A 115 13.51 -43.64 1.35
N PRO A 116 13.58 -44.99 1.42
CA PRO A 116 14.65 -45.66 2.15
C PRO A 116 16.07 -45.20 1.73
N PRO A 117 17.02 -45.07 2.67
CA PRO A 117 16.87 -45.29 4.11
C PRO A 117 16.15 -44.13 4.82
N PHE A 118 15.12 -44.46 5.60
CA PHE A 118 14.34 -43.49 6.37
C PHE A 118 15.15 -42.86 7.51
N ARG A 119 14.99 -41.55 7.70
CA ARG A 119 15.69 -40.73 8.69
C ARG A 119 14.75 -39.90 9.57
N TYR A 120 13.47 -39.77 9.19
CA TYR A 120 12.48 -39.09 10.02
C TYR A 120 12.37 -39.71 11.43
N PRO A 121 12.02 -38.91 12.45
CA PRO A 121 11.70 -39.43 13.77
C PRO A 121 10.42 -40.27 13.72
N VAL A 122 10.46 -41.53 14.17
CA VAL A 122 9.36 -42.50 14.04
C VAL A 122 8.06 -42.01 14.66
N GLU A 123 8.13 -41.21 15.72
CA GLU A 123 6.99 -40.57 16.37
C GLU A 123 6.27 -39.52 15.49
N ARG A 124 6.89 -39.09 14.40
CA ARG A 124 6.31 -38.16 13.40
C ARG A 124 5.80 -38.88 12.15
N ALA A 125 5.88 -40.21 12.10
CA ALA A 125 5.35 -41.00 10.99
C ALA A 125 3.84 -40.81 10.88
N ILE A 126 3.36 -40.59 9.65
CA ILE A 126 1.93 -40.53 9.35
C ILE A 126 1.49 -41.82 8.66
N ALA A 127 2.19 -42.22 7.60
CA ALA A 127 1.83 -43.38 6.79
C ALA A 127 2.99 -43.92 5.97
N CYS A 128 2.98 -45.23 5.70
CA CYS A 128 3.97 -45.93 4.90
C CYS A 128 3.32 -46.58 3.67
N TYR A 129 4.05 -46.65 2.56
CA TYR A 129 3.54 -47.14 1.28
C TYR A 129 4.53 -48.07 0.59
N SER A 130 4.01 -49.07 -0.13
CA SER A 130 4.75 -49.88 -1.10
C SER A 130 4.48 -49.38 -2.52
N LEU A 131 5.47 -49.46 -3.41
CA LEU A 131 5.34 -49.12 -4.81
C LEU A 131 4.89 -50.35 -5.62
N GLU A 132 3.74 -50.26 -6.28
CA GLU A 132 3.32 -51.29 -7.22
C GLU A 132 4.08 -51.10 -8.55
N SER A 133 5.12 -51.89 -8.80
CA SER A 133 6.05 -51.68 -9.92
C SER A 133 5.39 -51.70 -11.32
N ALA A 134 4.22 -52.34 -11.47
CA ALA A 134 3.51 -52.43 -12.74
C ALA A 134 2.73 -51.16 -13.09
N SER A 135 2.15 -50.49 -12.09
CA SER A 135 1.33 -49.28 -12.24
C SER A 135 2.10 -48.01 -11.91
N GLY A 136 3.16 -48.10 -11.10
CA GLY A 136 3.84 -46.96 -10.49
C GLY A 136 3.05 -46.34 -9.34
N GLU A 137 1.96 -46.96 -8.90
CA GLU A 137 1.11 -46.43 -7.83
C GLU A 137 1.65 -46.79 -6.44
N TYR A 138 1.48 -45.87 -5.48
CA TYR A 138 1.81 -46.14 -4.08
C TYR A 138 0.57 -46.66 -3.36
N ARG A 139 0.70 -47.82 -2.71
CA ARG A 139 -0.34 -48.45 -1.91
C ARG A 139 -0.03 -48.31 -0.43
N LEU A 140 -1.00 -47.83 0.34
CA LEU A 140 -0.91 -47.73 1.80
C LEU A 140 -0.66 -49.10 2.42
N LEU A 141 0.36 -49.18 3.29
CA LEU A 141 0.70 -50.37 4.05
C LEU A 141 0.04 -50.31 5.44
N PRO A 142 -0.40 -51.45 5.98
CA PRO A 142 -0.79 -51.52 7.38
C PRO A 142 0.45 -51.34 8.28
N PRO A 143 0.30 -50.83 9.52
CA PRO A 143 1.43 -50.52 10.40
C PRO A 143 2.41 -51.69 10.62
N GLU A 144 1.92 -52.92 10.68
CA GLU A 144 2.70 -54.15 10.84
C GLU A 144 3.65 -54.44 9.67
N ASP A 145 3.36 -53.92 8.47
CA ASP A 145 4.15 -54.14 7.25
C ASP A 145 5.07 -52.96 6.92
N SER A 146 5.19 -51.97 7.82
CA SER A 146 6.01 -50.76 7.63
C SER A 146 7.49 -51.05 7.31
N GLY A 147 8.01 -52.22 7.69
CA GLY A 147 9.38 -52.65 7.35
C GLY A 147 9.62 -52.90 5.85
N ALA A 148 8.56 -53.03 5.04
CA ALA A 148 8.62 -53.16 3.58
C ALA A 148 8.35 -51.84 2.85
N ALA A 149 8.27 -50.72 3.55
CA ALA A 149 7.93 -49.43 2.97
C ALA A 149 8.98 -48.94 1.97
N GLU A 150 8.51 -48.46 0.83
CA GLU A 150 9.32 -47.81 -0.21
C GLU A 150 9.12 -46.29 -0.21
N LEU A 151 8.12 -45.80 0.53
CA LEU A 151 7.83 -44.39 0.75
C LEU A 151 7.22 -44.23 2.14
N ALA A 152 7.64 -43.21 2.87
CA ALA A 152 7.04 -42.81 4.14
C ALA A 152 6.64 -41.34 4.08
N MET A 153 5.47 -41.04 4.64
CA MET A 153 4.95 -39.70 4.88
C MET A 153 5.09 -39.39 6.37
N TYR A 154 5.58 -38.21 6.68
CA TYR A 154 5.79 -37.71 8.04
C TYR A 154 5.52 -36.20 8.07
N TYR A 155 5.54 -35.60 9.25
CA TYR A 155 5.47 -34.14 9.36
C TYR A 155 6.75 -33.53 9.94
N GLU A 156 7.11 -32.37 9.40
CA GLU A 156 8.10 -31.44 9.96
C GLU A 156 7.38 -30.42 10.84
N VAL A 157 8.10 -29.87 11.81
CA VAL A 157 7.55 -28.89 12.77
C VAL A 157 8.32 -27.58 12.60
N ASN A 158 7.59 -26.48 12.40
CA ASN A 158 8.11 -25.14 12.58
C ASN A 158 7.75 -24.69 14.01
N PRO A 159 8.73 -24.60 14.93
CA PRO A 159 8.46 -24.28 16.33
C PRO A 159 8.24 -22.78 16.58
N TYR A 160 8.36 -21.93 15.56
CA TYR A 160 8.30 -20.47 15.69
C TYR A 160 6.94 -19.89 15.27
N TYR A 161 6.05 -20.70 14.70
CA TYR A 161 4.76 -20.24 14.21
C TYR A 161 3.63 -21.20 14.61
N THR A 162 2.42 -20.69 14.61
CA THR A 162 1.22 -21.39 15.10
C THR A 162 0.60 -22.28 14.02
N ASP A 163 0.02 -23.41 14.42
CA ASP A 163 -0.84 -24.23 13.58
C ASP A 163 -2.18 -23.52 13.33
N THR A 164 -2.23 -22.70 12.29
CA THR A 164 -3.43 -21.93 11.90
C THR A 164 -4.58 -22.78 11.37
N LEU A 165 -4.39 -24.10 11.21
CA LEU A 165 -5.45 -25.04 10.88
C LEU A 165 -6.15 -25.60 12.12
N SER A 166 -5.57 -25.47 13.31
CA SER A 166 -6.08 -26.03 14.56
C SER A 166 -6.97 -25.03 15.30
N LYS A 167 -8.21 -25.43 15.60
CA LYS A 167 -9.12 -24.60 16.40
C LYS A 167 -8.62 -24.39 17.83
N LEU A 168 -7.88 -25.37 18.35
CA LEU A 168 -7.20 -25.27 19.65
C LEU A 168 -6.13 -24.18 19.62
N ALA A 169 -5.26 -24.20 18.61
CA ALA A 169 -4.13 -23.29 18.55
C ALA A 169 -4.57 -21.85 18.28
N VAL A 170 -5.53 -21.63 17.38
CA VAL A 170 -6.10 -20.29 17.16
C VAL A 170 -6.93 -19.82 18.35
N GLY A 171 -7.66 -20.71 19.03
CA GLY A 171 -8.36 -20.34 20.27
C GLY A 171 -7.42 -19.77 21.34
N GLU A 172 -6.21 -20.32 21.43
CA GLU A 172 -5.17 -19.78 22.30
C GLU A 172 -4.66 -18.41 21.84
N PHE A 173 -4.45 -18.22 20.54
CA PHE A 173 -4.10 -16.91 19.99
C PHE A 173 -5.16 -15.83 20.32
N ILE A 174 -6.44 -16.17 20.20
CA ILE A 174 -7.57 -15.31 20.59
C ILE A 174 -7.50 -14.99 22.08
N THR A 175 -7.18 -15.97 22.93
CA THR A 175 -7.05 -15.77 24.38
C THR A 175 -5.90 -14.81 24.70
N ALA A 176 -4.73 -15.03 24.08
CA ALA A 176 -3.50 -14.29 24.36
C ALA A 176 -3.57 -12.81 23.94
N ALA A 177 -4.24 -12.51 22.83
CA ALA A 177 -4.31 -11.16 22.26
C ALA A 177 -5.71 -10.53 22.33
N TYR A 178 -6.72 -11.18 21.76
CA TYR A 178 -8.05 -10.60 21.54
C TYR A 178 -8.87 -10.47 22.83
N GLU A 179 -8.97 -11.55 23.61
CA GLU A 179 -9.67 -11.54 24.91
C GLU A 179 -9.00 -10.57 25.88
N ARG A 180 -7.67 -10.51 25.85
CA ARG A 180 -6.90 -9.60 26.69
C ARG A 180 -7.22 -8.13 26.41
N TYR A 181 -7.29 -7.72 25.15
CA TYR A 181 -7.71 -6.36 24.80
C TYR A 181 -9.18 -6.11 25.17
N TRP A 182 -10.07 -7.08 24.93
CA TRP A 182 -11.48 -6.96 25.27
C TRP A 182 -11.70 -6.76 26.77
N ASP A 183 -11.09 -7.59 27.61
CA ASP A 183 -11.24 -7.54 29.05
C ASP A 183 -10.74 -6.21 29.65
N GLU A 184 -9.68 -5.65 29.07
CA GLU A 184 -9.06 -4.41 29.57
C GLU A 184 -9.79 -3.14 29.07
N PHE A 185 -10.26 -3.14 27.81
CA PHE A 185 -10.71 -1.92 27.12
C PHE A 185 -12.15 -1.95 26.59
N GLY A 186 -12.79 -3.11 26.42
CA GLY A 186 -14.13 -3.20 25.82
C GLY A 186 -15.20 -2.39 26.56
N GLN A 187 -15.06 -2.24 27.89
CA GLN A 187 -15.95 -1.41 28.69
C GLN A 187 -15.87 0.10 28.38
N LEU A 188 -14.76 0.57 27.80
CA LEU A 188 -14.56 1.99 27.49
C LEU A 188 -15.45 2.48 26.35
N GLU A 189 -16.02 1.59 25.53
CA GLU A 189 -17.00 1.96 24.51
C GLU A 189 -18.26 2.57 25.13
N ALA A 190 -18.72 2.05 26.28
CA ALA A 190 -19.84 2.62 27.02
C ALA A 190 -19.52 4.02 27.59
N GLU A 191 -18.24 4.37 27.68
CA GLU A 191 -17.73 5.69 28.05
C GLU A 191 -17.46 6.59 26.84
N GLY A 192 -17.86 6.17 25.64
CA GLY A 192 -17.75 6.93 24.39
C GLY A 192 -16.42 6.78 23.64
N ALA A 193 -15.57 5.82 24.00
CA ALA A 193 -14.40 5.50 23.18
C ALA A 193 -14.83 4.81 21.87
N ALA A 194 -14.22 5.20 20.74
CA ALA A 194 -14.42 4.52 19.47
C ALA A 194 -13.34 3.45 19.29
N LEU A 195 -13.69 2.19 19.54
CA LEU A 195 -12.82 1.01 19.45
C LEU A 195 -13.33 0.07 18.36
N PRO A 196 -13.04 0.34 17.07
CA PRO A 196 -13.78 -0.33 16.01
C PRO A 196 -13.39 -1.79 15.82
N GLY A 197 -12.21 -2.22 16.29
CA GLY A 197 -11.79 -3.61 16.22
C GLY A 197 -10.28 -3.82 16.13
N ILE A 198 -9.88 -4.95 15.52
CA ILE A 198 -8.50 -5.46 15.53
C ILE A 198 -8.05 -5.83 14.11
N PHE A 199 -6.81 -5.46 13.77
CA PHE A 199 -6.15 -5.83 12.52
C PHE A 199 -5.34 -7.12 12.68
N THR A 200 -5.46 -8.01 11.69
CA THR A 200 -4.67 -9.24 11.55
C THR A 200 -3.85 -9.19 10.26
N ASP A 201 -2.57 -9.54 10.32
CA ASP A 201 -1.59 -9.30 9.26
C ASP A 201 -0.96 -10.60 8.74
N GLU A 202 -1.13 -10.89 7.46
CA GLU A 202 -0.49 -12.01 6.76
C GLU A 202 -0.59 -13.43 7.40
N PRO A 203 -1.70 -13.86 8.06
CA PRO A 203 -1.79 -15.24 8.54
C PRO A 203 -1.75 -16.26 7.40
N GLN A 204 -1.14 -17.41 7.66
CA GLN A 204 -0.86 -18.45 6.65
C GLN A 204 -0.79 -19.86 7.26
N PHE A 205 -0.93 -20.92 6.45
CA PHE A 205 -0.80 -22.29 6.96
C PHE A 205 0.52 -23.00 6.64
N ALA A 206 1.13 -22.81 5.45
CA ALA A 206 2.41 -23.43 5.09
C ALA A 206 3.00 -22.85 3.79
N ARG A 207 3.29 -21.55 3.73
CA ARG A 207 3.90 -20.82 2.60
C ARG A 207 4.86 -21.70 1.76
N GLY A 208 4.46 -22.04 0.52
CA GLY A 208 5.26 -22.83 -0.43
C GLY A 208 5.40 -24.34 -0.12
N ARG A 209 4.73 -24.84 0.92
CA ARG A 209 4.77 -26.24 1.40
C ARG A 209 3.35 -26.78 1.58
N LEU A 210 3.22 -28.04 1.96
CA LEU A 210 1.92 -28.67 2.23
C LEU A 210 1.70 -28.70 3.75
N PRO A 211 0.60 -28.16 4.29
CA PRO A 211 0.39 -28.11 5.74
C PRO A 211 0.01 -29.47 6.32
N TRP A 212 0.24 -29.68 7.60
CA TRP A 212 -0.33 -30.79 8.35
C TRP A 212 -0.94 -30.26 9.64
N SER A 213 -1.96 -30.94 10.17
CA SER A 213 -2.47 -30.69 11.52
C SER A 213 -2.97 -31.98 12.12
N PHE A 214 -2.95 -32.09 13.44
CA PHE A 214 -3.51 -33.25 14.13
C PHE A 214 -5.04 -33.32 14.01
N GLU A 215 -5.70 -32.22 13.68
CA GLU A 215 -7.14 -32.17 13.41
C GLU A 215 -7.49 -32.56 11.95
N LEU A 216 -6.50 -32.68 11.06
CA LEU A 216 -6.73 -32.85 9.62
C LEU A 216 -7.34 -34.21 9.28
N GLU A 217 -6.94 -35.29 9.98
CA GLU A 217 -7.44 -36.63 9.69
C GLU A 217 -8.96 -36.73 9.87
N ASP A 218 -9.46 -36.25 11.02
CA ASP A 218 -10.88 -36.23 11.35
C ASP A 218 -11.67 -35.27 10.44
N ALA A 219 -11.11 -34.07 10.19
CA ALA A 219 -11.73 -33.09 9.31
C ALA A 219 -11.87 -33.63 7.87
N PHE A 220 -10.80 -34.26 7.36
CA PHE A 220 -10.79 -34.85 6.03
C PHE A 220 -11.76 -36.02 5.93
N PHE A 221 -11.75 -36.95 6.89
CA PHE A 221 -12.66 -38.09 6.88
C PHE A 221 -14.12 -37.66 6.91
N THR A 222 -14.45 -36.65 7.73
CA THR A 222 -15.81 -36.09 7.83
C THR A 222 -16.29 -35.51 6.51
N ARG A 223 -15.39 -34.89 5.73
CA ARG A 223 -15.74 -34.19 4.49
C ARG A 223 -15.74 -35.10 3.26
N SER A 224 -14.78 -36.03 3.20
CA SER A 224 -14.49 -36.84 2.02
C SER A 224 -15.01 -38.28 2.14
N GLY A 225 -15.22 -38.77 3.36
CA GLY A 225 -15.74 -40.13 3.64
C GLY A 225 -14.69 -41.24 3.56
N TYR A 226 -13.39 -40.91 3.49
CA TYR A 226 -12.28 -41.87 3.47
C TYR A 226 -11.04 -41.27 4.15
N ALA A 227 -10.03 -42.10 4.44
CA ALA A 227 -8.88 -41.68 5.25
C ALA A 227 -7.87 -40.86 4.43
N VAL A 228 -7.32 -39.78 5.00
CA VAL A 228 -6.36 -38.91 4.29
C VAL A 228 -5.06 -39.65 3.91
N GLN A 229 -4.68 -40.66 4.69
CA GLN A 229 -3.54 -41.54 4.42
C GLN A 229 -3.72 -42.34 3.13
N GLU A 230 -4.93 -42.48 2.58
CA GLU A 230 -5.14 -43.14 1.30
C GLU A 230 -4.66 -42.30 0.10
N ILE A 231 -4.43 -40.99 0.29
CA ILE A 231 -4.17 -40.05 -0.81
C ILE A 231 -2.84 -39.29 -0.72
N LEU A 232 -2.10 -39.34 0.40
CA LEU A 232 -0.91 -38.50 0.58
C LEU A 232 0.11 -38.61 -0.57
N PRO A 233 0.40 -39.79 -1.16
CA PRO A 233 1.32 -39.86 -2.30
C PRO A 233 0.85 -39.08 -3.53
N ALA A 234 -0.47 -38.91 -3.72
CA ALA A 234 -1.04 -38.19 -4.85
C ALA A 234 -0.83 -36.66 -4.77
N LEU A 235 -0.49 -36.16 -3.58
CA LEU A 235 -0.13 -34.76 -3.35
C LEU A 235 1.27 -34.42 -3.88
N PHE A 236 2.19 -35.39 -3.88
CA PHE A 236 3.59 -35.22 -4.30
C PHE A 236 3.92 -35.86 -5.64
N PHE A 237 3.13 -36.85 -6.06
CA PHE A 237 3.35 -37.63 -7.28
C PHE A 237 2.06 -37.72 -8.08
N SER A 238 2.17 -37.80 -9.40
CA SER A 238 1.03 -38.08 -10.28
C SER A 238 0.56 -39.52 -10.09
N GLN A 239 -0.69 -39.67 -9.68
CA GLN A 239 -1.40 -40.93 -9.43
C GLN A 239 -2.72 -40.93 -10.19
N ARG A 240 -3.30 -42.11 -10.40
CA ARG A 240 -4.57 -42.25 -11.13
C ARG A 240 -5.73 -41.43 -10.53
N ARG A 241 -5.75 -41.22 -9.21
CA ARG A 241 -6.78 -40.44 -8.51
C ARG A 241 -6.30 -39.06 -8.04
N SER A 242 -5.22 -38.52 -8.61
CA SER A 242 -4.63 -37.25 -8.17
C SER A 242 -5.63 -36.09 -8.16
N ASN A 243 -6.49 -35.97 -9.17
CA ASN A 243 -7.43 -34.86 -9.25
C ASN A 243 -8.38 -34.83 -8.04
N LYS A 244 -9.05 -35.95 -7.75
CA LYS A 244 -9.95 -36.07 -6.59
C LYS A 244 -9.21 -35.93 -5.27
N ALA A 245 -8.05 -36.59 -5.14
CA ALA A 245 -7.21 -36.52 -3.95
C ALA A 245 -6.83 -35.08 -3.59
N ARG A 246 -6.30 -34.33 -4.57
CA ARG A 246 -5.87 -32.94 -4.37
C ARG A 246 -7.05 -32.01 -4.13
N TYR A 247 -8.16 -32.21 -4.84
CA TYR A 247 -9.40 -31.44 -4.62
C TYR A 247 -9.88 -31.57 -3.16
N ASP A 248 -9.99 -32.80 -2.67
CA ASP A 248 -10.49 -33.08 -1.33
C ASP A 248 -9.52 -32.58 -0.25
N TYR A 249 -8.22 -32.75 -0.48
CA TYR A 249 -7.19 -32.30 0.44
C TYR A 249 -7.18 -30.78 0.58
N TRP A 250 -7.00 -30.05 -0.52
CA TRP A 250 -6.95 -28.59 -0.49
C TRP A 250 -8.28 -27.98 -0.09
N GLY A 251 -9.39 -28.59 -0.50
CA GLY A 251 -10.71 -28.19 -0.03
C GLY A 251 -10.86 -28.32 1.49
N THR A 252 -10.29 -29.37 2.10
CA THR A 252 -10.32 -29.58 3.56
C THR A 252 -9.39 -28.61 4.28
N VAL A 253 -8.14 -28.47 3.83
CA VAL A 253 -7.15 -27.52 4.39
C VAL A 253 -7.70 -26.09 4.36
N THR A 254 -8.25 -25.65 3.23
CA THR A 254 -8.85 -24.32 3.08
C THR A 254 -10.00 -24.11 4.07
N ALA A 255 -10.86 -25.11 4.23
CA ALA A 255 -11.96 -25.04 5.18
C ALA A 255 -11.48 -24.98 6.63
N MET A 256 -10.46 -25.77 6.99
CA MET A 256 -9.86 -25.74 8.32
C MET A 256 -9.26 -24.38 8.64
N PHE A 257 -8.44 -23.81 7.75
CA PHE A 257 -7.86 -22.48 7.93
C PHE A 257 -8.95 -21.41 8.08
N THR A 258 -9.94 -21.42 7.20
CA THR A 258 -11.06 -20.47 7.24
C THR A 258 -11.87 -20.59 8.52
N GLU A 259 -12.15 -21.81 8.97
CA GLU A 259 -12.96 -22.05 10.17
C GLU A 259 -12.19 -21.82 11.48
N ALA A 260 -10.93 -22.22 11.55
CA ALA A 260 -10.10 -22.06 12.74
C ALA A 260 -9.66 -20.61 12.89
N TYR A 261 -9.13 -20.01 11.81
CA TYR A 261 -8.60 -18.65 11.86
C TYR A 261 -9.68 -17.59 11.65
N ALA A 262 -10.11 -17.40 10.40
CA ALA A 262 -10.97 -16.27 10.02
C ALA A 262 -12.29 -16.25 10.78
N ARG A 263 -12.94 -17.41 10.89
CA ARG A 263 -14.26 -17.51 11.53
C ARG A 263 -14.20 -17.39 13.05
N GLN A 264 -13.25 -18.02 13.75
CA GLN A 264 -13.20 -17.87 15.22
C GLN A 264 -12.93 -16.41 15.61
N ILE A 265 -12.01 -15.74 14.92
CA ILE A 265 -11.72 -14.31 15.13
C ILE A 265 -12.93 -13.45 14.74
N GLY A 266 -13.49 -13.68 13.55
CA GLY A 266 -14.65 -12.93 13.05
C GLY A 266 -15.89 -13.07 13.93
N ASP A 267 -16.19 -14.29 14.41
CA ASP A 267 -17.30 -14.57 15.31
C ASP A 267 -17.05 -13.93 16.70
N PHE A 268 -15.81 -13.97 17.20
CA PHE A 268 -15.42 -13.29 18.44
C PHE A 268 -15.66 -11.77 18.33
N CYS A 269 -15.09 -11.12 17.31
CA CYS A 269 -15.23 -9.68 17.09
C CYS A 269 -16.71 -9.29 16.91
N ALA A 270 -17.46 -10.01 16.07
CA ALA A 270 -18.88 -9.75 15.85
C ALA A 270 -19.71 -9.84 17.13
N ALA A 271 -19.45 -10.84 17.99
CA ALA A 271 -20.16 -11.00 19.26
C ALA A 271 -19.91 -9.85 20.25
N LYS A 272 -18.84 -9.07 20.04
CA LYS A 272 -18.46 -7.90 20.84
C LYS A 272 -18.84 -6.56 20.20
N GLY A 273 -19.25 -6.56 18.94
CA GLY A 273 -19.46 -5.34 18.16
C GLY A 273 -18.18 -4.76 17.54
N TRP A 274 -17.07 -5.50 17.61
CA TRP A 274 -15.80 -5.16 16.97
C TRP A 274 -15.75 -5.70 15.54
N ALA A 275 -14.90 -5.11 14.71
CA ALA A 275 -14.54 -5.58 13.40
C ALA A 275 -13.22 -6.36 13.44
N ALA A 276 -13.23 -7.59 12.94
CA ALA A 276 -12.03 -8.23 12.42
C ALA A 276 -11.70 -7.63 11.06
N THR A 277 -10.48 -7.13 10.91
CA THR A 277 -9.98 -6.51 9.67
C THR A 277 -8.57 -6.98 9.37
N GLY A 278 -8.12 -6.82 8.12
CA GLY A 278 -6.78 -7.22 7.71
C GLY A 278 -6.78 -8.03 6.41
N HIS A 279 -5.69 -8.72 6.12
CA HIS A 279 -5.51 -9.50 4.90
C HIS A 279 -4.70 -10.76 5.17
N VAL A 280 -4.68 -11.65 4.18
CA VAL A 280 -3.86 -12.86 4.21
C VAL A 280 -2.61 -12.67 3.36
N VAL A 281 -1.67 -13.59 3.52
CA VAL A 281 -0.43 -13.54 2.77
C VAL A 281 -0.55 -14.19 1.38
N ASP A 282 0.29 -13.73 0.43
CA ASP A 282 0.41 -14.26 -0.93
C ASP A 282 -0.91 -14.38 -1.72
N GLU A 283 -1.81 -13.42 -1.53
CA GLU A 283 -3.13 -13.37 -2.15
C GLU A 283 -3.14 -12.95 -3.63
N GLN A 284 -1.98 -12.67 -4.23
CA GLN A 284 -1.85 -12.12 -5.59
C GLN A 284 -1.97 -13.19 -6.68
N GLU A 285 -1.43 -14.38 -6.44
CA GLU A 285 -1.08 -15.35 -7.48
C GLU A 285 -1.58 -16.76 -7.12
N LEU A 286 -2.28 -17.45 -8.04
CA LEU A 286 -2.91 -18.76 -7.76
C LEU A 286 -1.93 -19.79 -7.18
N MET A 287 -0.72 -19.83 -7.73
CA MET A 287 0.39 -20.71 -7.34
C MET A 287 0.73 -20.55 -5.85
N HIS A 288 0.80 -19.32 -5.35
CA HIS A 288 1.09 -19.06 -3.95
C HIS A 288 -0.17 -19.22 -3.09
N GLN A 289 -1.33 -18.76 -3.58
CA GLN A 289 -2.61 -18.89 -2.88
C GLN A 289 -2.86 -20.33 -2.42
N VAL A 290 -2.65 -21.34 -3.28
CA VAL A 290 -2.90 -22.76 -2.94
C VAL A 290 -2.14 -23.20 -1.69
N THR A 291 -0.88 -22.80 -1.54
CA THR A 291 0.00 -23.28 -0.46
C THR A 291 0.09 -22.33 0.73
N SER A 292 -0.40 -21.10 0.61
CA SER A 292 -0.42 -20.12 1.71
C SER A 292 -1.80 -20.02 2.38
N VAL A 293 -2.89 -19.99 1.59
CA VAL A 293 -4.25 -19.61 2.07
C VAL A 293 -5.41 -20.43 1.49
N GLY A 294 -5.18 -21.22 0.45
CA GLY A 294 -6.17 -22.07 -0.21
C GLY A 294 -7.12 -21.28 -1.13
N ASP A 295 -8.04 -20.51 -0.56
CA ASP A 295 -8.99 -19.62 -1.24
C ASP A 295 -9.14 -18.31 -0.43
N PRO A 296 -8.48 -17.21 -0.83
CA PRO A 296 -8.46 -15.98 -0.04
C PRO A 296 -9.86 -15.36 0.12
N MET A 297 -10.75 -15.52 -0.87
CA MET A 297 -12.10 -14.96 -0.78
C MET A 297 -12.94 -15.67 0.29
N ALA A 298 -12.72 -16.96 0.51
CA ALA A 298 -13.36 -17.69 1.59
C ALA A 298 -12.94 -17.17 2.98
N PHE A 299 -11.71 -16.69 3.11
CA PHE A 299 -11.22 -16.03 4.33
C PHE A 299 -11.92 -14.68 4.55
N TYR A 300 -11.96 -13.82 3.52
CA TYR A 300 -12.60 -12.50 3.58
C TYR A 300 -14.08 -12.53 3.96
N GLU A 301 -14.78 -13.65 3.73
CA GLU A 301 -16.17 -13.85 4.13
C GLU A 301 -16.40 -13.61 5.63
N TYR A 302 -15.42 -13.93 6.48
CA TYR A 302 -15.57 -13.85 7.93
C TYR A 302 -14.99 -12.57 8.56
N LEU A 303 -14.28 -11.76 7.79
CA LEU A 303 -13.84 -10.43 8.23
C LEU A 303 -14.96 -9.41 8.06
N GLN A 304 -15.25 -8.61 9.10
CA GLN A 304 -16.22 -7.50 8.98
C GLN A 304 -15.74 -6.42 8.02
N ILE A 305 -14.41 -6.22 7.94
CA ILE A 305 -13.78 -5.33 6.98
C ILE A 305 -12.63 -6.12 6.32
N PRO A 306 -12.88 -6.84 5.22
CA PRO A 306 -11.80 -7.54 4.54
C PRO A 306 -10.86 -6.53 3.88
N GLY A 307 -9.58 -6.89 3.78
CA GLY A 307 -8.58 -6.04 3.16
C GLY A 307 -7.56 -6.79 2.34
N CYS A 308 -6.62 -6.01 1.82
CA CYS A 308 -5.49 -6.48 1.04
C CYS A 308 -4.21 -5.70 1.33
N ASP A 309 -3.10 -6.26 0.87
CA ASP A 309 -1.79 -5.60 0.85
C ASP A 309 -1.37 -5.15 -0.56
N TRP A 310 -0.96 -3.89 -0.69
CA TRP A 310 -0.38 -3.32 -1.91
C TRP A 310 0.83 -2.41 -1.63
N LEU A 311 2.02 -3.01 -1.56
CA LEU A 311 3.30 -2.32 -1.33
C LEU A 311 4.03 -1.88 -2.60
N GLY A 312 4.83 -0.82 -2.47
CA GLY A 312 5.72 -0.26 -3.50
C GLY A 312 5.10 0.88 -4.30
N ARG A 313 5.93 1.57 -5.09
CA ARG A 313 5.55 2.77 -5.85
C ARG A 313 4.99 2.44 -7.25
N PHE A 314 4.02 1.53 -7.35
CA PHE A 314 3.46 1.09 -8.64
C PHE A 314 1.97 0.69 -8.57
N VAL A 315 1.33 0.59 -9.74
CA VAL A 315 -0.01 0.01 -9.92
C VAL A 315 0.12 -1.25 -10.79
N GLY A 316 -0.83 -2.17 -10.68
CA GLY A 316 -0.86 -3.39 -11.50
C GLY A 316 -1.54 -3.16 -12.85
N GLU A 317 -1.15 -3.93 -13.86
CA GLU A 317 -1.91 -4.08 -15.10
C GLU A 317 -3.20 -4.87 -14.85
N GLU A 318 -3.16 -5.81 -13.90
CA GLU A 318 -4.30 -6.63 -13.49
C GLU A 318 -4.68 -6.38 -12.01
N PRO A 319 -5.89 -5.88 -11.73
CA PRO A 319 -6.32 -5.56 -10.37
C PRO A 319 -6.87 -6.78 -9.61
N LEU A 320 -6.12 -7.89 -9.61
CA LEU A 320 -6.58 -9.17 -9.05
C LEU A 320 -6.95 -9.04 -7.57
N VAL A 321 -6.02 -8.55 -6.76
CA VAL A 321 -6.18 -8.47 -5.30
C VAL A 321 -7.34 -7.55 -4.88
N PRO A 322 -7.41 -6.26 -5.25
CA PRO A 322 -8.50 -5.40 -4.81
C PRO A 322 -9.87 -5.88 -5.32
N LYS A 323 -9.93 -6.56 -6.48
CA LYS A 323 -11.16 -7.20 -6.95
C LYS A 323 -11.57 -8.41 -6.15
N GLN A 324 -10.64 -9.26 -5.69
CA GLN A 324 -10.99 -10.38 -4.80
C GLN A 324 -11.68 -9.87 -3.53
N VAL A 325 -11.09 -8.86 -2.88
CA VAL A 325 -11.62 -8.24 -1.67
C VAL A 325 -12.98 -7.60 -1.93
N SER A 326 -13.09 -6.76 -2.96
CA SER A 326 -14.33 -6.02 -3.24
C SER A 326 -15.49 -6.94 -3.67
N SER A 327 -15.18 -8.02 -4.39
CA SER A 327 -16.17 -9.03 -4.77
C SER A 327 -16.72 -9.77 -3.55
N ALA A 328 -15.84 -10.24 -2.66
CA ALA A 328 -16.27 -10.89 -1.42
C ALA A 328 -17.08 -9.93 -0.53
N ALA A 329 -16.64 -8.67 -0.40
CA ALA A 329 -17.35 -7.65 0.37
C ALA A 329 -18.76 -7.37 -0.19
N ARG A 330 -18.89 -7.10 -1.49
CA ARG A 330 -20.18 -6.82 -2.13
C ARG A 330 -21.14 -8.01 -2.04
N GLN A 331 -20.65 -9.23 -2.28
CA GLN A 331 -21.46 -10.44 -2.22
C GLN A 331 -21.98 -10.72 -0.80
N THR A 332 -21.22 -10.34 0.22
CA THR A 332 -21.55 -10.58 1.64
C THR A 332 -22.12 -9.36 2.37
N GLY A 333 -22.48 -8.28 1.65
CA GLY A 333 -23.13 -7.10 2.21
C GLY A 333 -22.22 -6.19 3.06
N LYS A 334 -20.90 -6.30 2.90
CA LYS A 334 -19.94 -5.50 3.67
C LYS A 334 -19.73 -4.14 3.03
N LYS A 335 -19.81 -3.10 3.86
CA LYS A 335 -19.66 -1.70 3.42
C LYS A 335 -18.22 -1.26 3.25
N ARG A 336 -17.28 -1.85 4.00
CA ARG A 336 -15.90 -1.38 4.08
C ARG A 336 -14.91 -2.44 3.60
N THR A 337 -13.90 -1.98 2.89
CA THR A 337 -12.78 -2.76 2.37
C THR A 337 -11.50 -1.97 2.59
N ILE A 338 -10.55 -2.55 3.31
CA ILE A 338 -9.32 -1.85 3.71
C ILE A 338 -8.14 -2.22 2.80
N THR A 339 -7.15 -1.35 2.67
CA THR A 339 -5.85 -1.71 2.10
C THR A 339 -4.73 -1.25 2.99
N GLU A 340 -3.80 -2.15 3.31
CA GLU A 340 -2.44 -1.79 3.67
C GLU A 340 -1.70 -1.33 2.40
N SER A 341 -1.16 -0.11 2.43
CA SER A 341 -0.59 0.52 1.23
C SER A 341 0.60 1.42 1.52
N PHE A 342 1.40 1.66 0.49
CA PHE A 342 2.52 2.62 0.44
C PHE A 342 3.82 2.20 1.14
N GLY A 343 3.82 1.12 1.92
CA GLY A 343 5.06 0.53 2.40
C GLY A 343 5.98 0.19 1.23
N CYS A 344 7.29 0.20 1.47
CA CYS A 344 8.31 0.02 0.44
C CYS A 344 8.34 1.08 -0.68
N SER A 345 7.54 2.15 -0.65
CA SER A 345 7.52 3.15 -1.75
C SER A 345 8.78 4.03 -1.79
N GLY A 346 9.64 3.95 -0.77
CA GLY A 346 10.83 4.79 -0.61
C GLY A 346 10.51 6.22 -0.18
N TRP A 347 11.54 6.91 0.32
CA TRP A 347 11.41 8.26 0.89
C TRP A 347 11.00 9.36 -0.10
N ASN A 348 11.10 9.13 -1.42
CA ASN A 348 10.78 10.13 -2.45
C ASN A 348 9.38 10.01 -3.06
N VAL A 349 8.47 9.27 -2.43
CA VAL A 349 7.11 9.11 -2.96
C VAL A 349 6.36 10.45 -2.94
N SER A 350 5.78 10.84 -4.07
CA SER A 350 5.01 12.08 -4.21
C SER A 350 3.53 11.87 -3.84
N PHE A 351 2.81 12.96 -3.53
CA PHE A 351 1.36 12.85 -3.35
C PHE A 351 0.63 12.38 -4.60
N GLN A 352 1.14 12.71 -5.80
CA GLN A 352 0.63 12.18 -7.05
C GLN A 352 0.82 10.67 -7.15
N ASP A 353 1.96 10.12 -6.70
CA ASP A 353 2.18 8.67 -6.63
C ASP A 353 1.21 8.02 -5.65
N LEU A 354 1.08 8.55 -4.44
CA LEU A 354 0.17 8.04 -3.41
C LEU A 354 -1.28 8.06 -3.91
N LYS A 355 -1.71 9.16 -4.52
CA LYS A 355 -3.05 9.31 -5.12
C LYS A 355 -3.26 8.29 -6.21
N ARG A 356 -2.33 8.16 -7.16
CA ARG A 356 -2.40 7.20 -8.27
C ARG A 356 -2.56 5.76 -7.79
N ILE A 357 -1.79 5.36 -6.77
CA ILE A 357 -1.82 4.02 -6.19
C ILE A 357 -3.13 3.79 -5.42
N GLY A 358 -3.54 4.74 -4.57
CA GLY A 358 -4.79 4.62 -3.80
C GLY A 358 -6.02 4.61 -4.70
N GLU A 359 -6.08 5.47 -5.72
CA GLU A 359 -7.22 5.55 -6.63
C GLU A 359 -7.37 4.32 -7.52
N TRP A 360 -6.25 3.73 -7.95
CA TRP A 360 -6.25 2.45 -8.67
C TRP A 360 -6.91 1.34 -7.82
N GLN A 361 -6.62 1.29 -6.52
CA GLN A 361 -7.28 0.33 -5.64
C GLN A 361 -8.76 0.67 -5.40
N PHE A 362 -9.07 1.96 -5.22
CA PHE A 362 -10.44 2.40 -4.92
C PHE A 362 -11.41 2.22 -6.08
N VAL A 363 -10.97 2.42 -7.32
CA VAL A 363 -11.81 2.15 -8.51
C VAL A 363 -12.08 0.65 -8.66
N HIS A 364 -11.23 -0.21 -8.10
CA HIS A 364 -11.44 -1.66 -8.03
C HIS A 364 -12.16 -2.14 -6.75
N GLY A 365 -12.64 -1.20 -5.92
CA GLY A 365 -13.60 -1.44 -4.86
C GLY A 365 -13.05 -1.43 -3.44
N ILE A 366 -11.81 -0.99 -3.24
CA ILE A 366 -11.30 -0.58 -1.92
C ILE A 366 -11.92 0.77 -1.52
N ASN A 367 -12.17 0.99 -0.22
CA ASN A 367 -12.71 2.26 0.26
C ASN A 367 -12.26 2.68 1.67
N PHE A 368 -11.20 2.05 2.19
CA PHE A 368 -10.59 2.43 3.45
C PHE A 368 -9.07 2.29 3.35
N LEU A 369 -8.36 3.37 3.64
CA LEU A 369 -6.91 3.43 3.49
C LEU A 369 -6.23 3.18 4.84
N CYS A 370 -5.33 2.21 4.85
CA CYS A 370 -4.37 1.94 5.91
C CYS A 370 -2.96 2.20 5.38
N GLN A 371 -2.38 3.35 5.71
CA GLN A 371 -1.04 3.68 5.26
C GLN A 371 0.01 2.93 6.08
N HIS A 372 0.88 2.21 5.38
CA HIS A 372 2.12 1.66 5.90
C HIS A 372 3.25 2.67 5.60
N LEU A 373 3.79 3.39 6.57
CA LEU A 373 3.40 3.41 7.99
C LEU A 373 3.66 4.80 8.61
N GLN A 374 3.30 4.97 9.88
CA GLN A 374 3.69 6.11 10.70
C GLN A 374 4.62 5.65 11.81
N GLY A 375 5.92 5.98 11.70
CA GLY A 375 6.91 5.56 12.68
C GLY A 375 6.84 6.40 13.94
N TYR A 376 6.69 5.75 15.11
CA TYR A 376 6.82 6.45 16.40
C TYR A 376 8.19 7.12 16.55
N SER A 377 9.24 6.43 16.10
CA SER A 377 10.62 6.91 16.08
C SER A 377 11.32 6.44 14.80
N LEU A 378 12.25 7.26 14.29
CA LEU A 378 13.15 6.89 13.20
C LEU A 378 14.52 6.38 13.68
N ARG A 379 14.72 6.21 14.99
CA ARG A 379 16.00 5.77 15.59
C ARG A 379 16.53 4.49 14.93
N GLY A 380 17.83 4.43 14.67
CA GLY A 380 18.49 3.20 14.27
C GLY A 380 17.94 2.59 12.98
N LEU A 381 17.65 1.30 13.00
CA LEU A 381 17.08 0.58 11.85
C LEU A 381 15.72 1.07 11.37
N ARG A 382 14.97 1.80 12.19
CA ARG A 382 13.56 2.18 11.93
C ARG A 382 13.42 3.09 10.72
N LYS A 383 14.39 3.94 10.42
CA LYS A 383 14.41 4.76 9.18
C LYS A 383 14.64 3.96 7.89
N ARG A 384 14.95 2.67 7.98
CA ARG A 384 15.13 1.75 6.84
C ARG A 384 14.05 0.67 6.78
N ASP A 385 13.14 0.65 7.75
CA ASP A 385 12.04 -0.29 7.89
C ASP A 385 10.96 0.01 6.84
N TYR A 386 11.09 -0.65 5.68
CA TYR A 386 10.21 -0.55 4.50
C TYR A 386 9.69 0.87 4.21
N PRO A 387 10.59 1.86 4.02
CA PRO A 387 10.23 3.27 3.95
C PRO A 387 9.22 3.57 2.83
N PRO A 388 8.43 4.65 2.94
CA PRO A 388 8.61 5.76 3.87
C PRO A 388 7.82 5.65 5.20
N SER A 389 8.28 6.40 6.22
CA SER A 389 7.37 6.87 7.28
C SER A 389 6.57 8.05 6.74
N LEU A 390 5.25 7.90 6.60
CA LEU A 390 4.31 8.95 6.14
C LEU A 390 3.79 9.74 7.34
N PHE A 391 4.71 10.37 8.08
CA PHE A 391 4.40 11.02 9.35
C PHE A 391 5.18 12.34 9.58
N TYR A 392 5.14 12.90 10.79
CA TYR A 392 5.65 14.25 11.10
C TYR A 392 7.13 14.47 10.73
N GLN A 393 7.89 13.39 10.56
CA GLN A 393 9.29 13.46 10.11
C GLN A 393 9.44 13.95 8.67
N GLN A 394 8.36 13.92 7.87
CA GLN A 394 8.36 14.39 6.49
C GLN A 394 8.30 15.93 6.41
N PRO A 395 9.13 16.57 5.56
CA PRO A 395 9.10 18.03 5.39
C PRO A 395 7.74 18.59 4.95
N TRP A 396 6.96 17.79 4.22
CA TRP A 396 5.66 18.15 3.67
C TRP A 396 4.48 17.82 4.60
N TRP A 397 4.72 17.37 5.84
CA TRP A 397 3.67 16.89 6.75
C TRP A 397 2.46 17.84 6.89
N LYS A 398 2.73 19.15 7.00
CA LYS A 398 1.70 20.21 7.06
C LYS A 398 0.70 20.21 5.90
N ASP A 399 1.04 19.57 4.78
CA ASP A 399 0.23 19.48 3.58
C ASP A 399 -0.56 18.17 3.45
N TYR A 400 -0.28 17.19 4.30
CA TYR A 400 -0.85 15.85 4.18
C TYR A 400 -2.37 15.82 4.33
N ARG A 401 -2.94 16.81 5.04
CA ARG A 401 -4.39 16.98 5.16
C ARG A 401 -5.11 17.05 3.81
N GLY A 402 -4.49 17.65 2.79
CA GLY A 402 -5.10 17.69 1.45
C GLY A 402 -5.33 16.29 0.86
N PHE A 403 -4.38 15.38 1.07
CA PHE A 403 -4.49 13.99 0.66
C PHE A 403 -5.52 13.21 1.49
N ASN A 404 -5.48 13.36 2.83
CA ASN A 404 -6.40 12.62 3.70
C ASN A 404 -7.87 13.08 3.55
N ASP A 405 -8.12 14.39 3.40
CA ASP A 405 -9.46 14.91 3.13
C ASP A 405 -10.00 14.42 1.77
N TYR A 406 -9.13 14.35 0.74
CA TYR A 406 -9.47 13.80 -0.58
C TYR A 406 -9.99 12.37 -0.47
N PHE A 407 -9.18 11.48 0.13
CA PHE A 407 -9.55 10.08 0.26
C PHE A 407 -10.72 9.88 1.21
N ALA A 408 -10.88 10.71 2.24
CA ALA A 408 -12.05 10.61 3.13
C ALA A 408 -13.38 10.84 2.41
N ARG A 409 -13.43 11.79 1.47
CA ARG A 409 -14.62 12.02 0.64
C ARG A 409 -14.89 10.85 -0.30
N LEU A 410 -13.84 10.35 -0.95
CA LEU A 410 -13.94 9.20 -1.84
C LEU A 410 -14.40 7.93 -1.08
N SER A 411 -13.79 7.66 0.07
CA SER A 411 -14.18 6.57 0.98
C SER A 411 -15.66 6.66 1.36
N MET A 412 -16.16 7.84 1.71
CA MET A 412 -17.58 8.03 2.08
C MET A 412 -18.52 7.70 0.92
N ILE A 413 -18.23 8.19 -0.28
CA ILE A 413 -19.05 7.93 -1.48
C ILE A 413 -19.07 6.42 -1.80
N LEU A 414 -17.90 5.78 -1.77
CA LEU A 414 -17.76 4.37 -2.15
C LEU A 414 -18.26 3.39 -1.07
N ALA A 415 -18.22 3.77 0.22
CA ALA A 415 -18.69 2.93 1.32
C ALA A 415 -20.22 2.97 1.50
N GLU A 416 -20.84 4.12 1.24
CA GLU A 416 -22.30 4.24 1.30
C GLU A 416 -22.98 3.88 -0.04
N GLY A 417 -22.23 3.91 -1.14
CA GLY A 417 -22.73 3.53 -2.46
C GLY A 417 -22.80 2.01 -2.66
N THR A 418 -23.80 1.56 -3.42
CA THR A 418 -23.93 0.15 -3.84
C THR A 418 -23.38 -0.04 -5.26
N GLY A 419 -22.41 -0.95 -5.42
CA GLY A 419 -21.81 -1.26 -6.73
C GLY A 419 -22.79 -1.88 -7.73
N ARG A 420 -22.55 -1.67 -9.03
CA ARG A 420 -23.48 -2.00 -10.11
C ARG A 420 -23.02 -3.10 -11.08
N ALA A 421 -21.89 -3.78 -10.82
CA ALA A 421 -21.38 -4.78 -11.76
C ALA A 421 -22.41 -5.91 -12.02
N GLU A 422 -22.57 -6.27 -13.30
CA GLU A 422 -23.55 -7.27 -13.77
C GLU A 422 -22.90 -8.57 -14.28
N VAL A 423 -21.56 -8.62 -14.27
CA VAL A 423 -20.76 -9.74 -14.78
C VAL A 423 -20.04 -10.42 -13.62
N LEU A 424 -20.16 -11.74 -13.54
CA LEU A 424 -19.41 -12.59 -12.61
C LEU A 424 -18.34 -13.37 -13.38
N LEU A 425 -17.07 -13.19 -13.03
CA LEU A 425 -15.96 -14.01 -13.52
C LEU A 425 -15.59 -15.05 -12.45
N LEU A 426 -15.78 -16.34 -12.72
CA LEU A 426 -15.44 -17.36 -11.71
C LEU A 426 -13.94 -17.37 -11.41
N HIS A 427 -13.58 -17.55 -10.14
CA HIS A 427 -12.19 -17.61 -9.70
C HIS A 427 -11.66 -19.06 -9.82
N PRO A 428 -10.59 -19.34 -10.58
CA PRO A 428 -10.21 -20.70 -10.96
C PRO A 428 -9.36 -21.45 -9.92
N VAL A 429 -9.33 -21.01 -8.66
CA VAL A 429 -8.44 -21.57 -7.62
C VAL A 429 -8.61 -23.07 -7.41
N ARG A 430 -9.80 -23.63 -7.60
CA ARG A 430 -10.01 -25.08 -7.52
C ARG A 430 -9.29 -25.85 -8.62
N SER A 431 -9.09 -25.24 -9.79
CA SER A 431 -8.23 -25.81 -10.84
C SER A 431 -6.76 -25.76 -10.43
N ALA A 432 -6.34 -24.70 -9.74
CA ALA A 432 -4.99 -24.60 -9.17
C ALA A 432 -4.74 -25.70 -8.11
N TRP A 433 -5.73 -26.01 -7.27
CA TRP A 433 -5.65 -27.13 -6.31
C TRP A 433 -5.33 -28.47 -6.99
N LEU A 434 -6.01 -28.79 -8.11
CA LEU A 434 -5.76 -30.01 -8.88
C LEU A 434 -4.35 -30.02 -9.50
N ALA A 435 -3.92 -28.86 -10.00
CA ALA A 435 -2.65 -28.70 -10.69
C ALA A 435 -1.43 -28.70 -9.75
N GLN A 436 -1.60 -28.36 -8.46
CA GLN A 436 -0.53 -28.39 -7.46
C GLN A 436 0.02 -29.81 -7.24
N CYS A 437 1.34 -29.99 -7.41
CA CYS A 437 2.01 -31.28 -7.20
C CYS A 437 3.31 -31.11 -6.41
N GLY A 438 3.28 -31.39 -5.11
CA GLY A 438 4.39 -31.11 -4.21
C GLY A 438 4.70 -29.62 -4.21
N GLU A 439 5.94 -29.25 -4.52
CA GLU A 439 6.39 -27.87 -4.67
C GLU A 439 6.33 -27.38 -6.13
N ASP A 440 5.94 -28.24 -7.09
CA ASP A 440 5.79 -27.87 -8.50
C ASP A 440 4.44 -27.19 -8.76
N THR A 441 4.52 -25.91 -9.15
CA THR A 441 3.38 -25.04 -9.45
C THR A 441 3.24 -24.75 -10.96
N SER A 442 4.12 -25.31 -11.81
CA SER A 442 4.20 -24.96 -13.23
C SER A 442 2.90 -25.21 -14.01
N ALA A 443 2.14 -26.23 -13.62
CA ALA A 443 0.84 -26.55 -14.22
C ALA A 443 -0.27 -25.54 -13.89
N ILE A 444 -0.07 -24.67 -12.89
CA ILE A 444 -1.03 -23.64 -12.47
C ILE A 444 -0.87 -22.37 -13.31
N VAL A 445 0.36 -22.05 -13.74
CA VAL A 445 0.71 -20.78 -14.42
C VAL A 445 -0.22 -20.43 -15.57
N PRO A 446 -0.56 -21.34 -16.53
CA PRO A 446 -1.45 -20.99 -17.64
C PRO A 446 -2.85 -20.56 -17.21
N TYR A 447 -3.37 -21.10 -16.09
CA TYR A 447 -4.68 -20.73 -15.55
C TYR A 447 -4.65 -19.37 -14.88
N HIS A 448 -3.57 -19.05 -14.18
CA HIS A 448 -3.37 -17.73 -13.61
C HIS A 448 -3.25 -16.67 -14.70
N GLU A 449 -2.38 -16.88 -15.68
CA GLU A 449 -2.20 -15.95 -16.82
C GLU A 449 -3.51 -15.73 -17.58
N ALA A 450 -4.30 -16.78 -17.79
CA ALA A 450 -5.60 -16.67 -18.44
C ALA A 450 -6.59 -15.85 -17.62
N PHE A 451 -6.66 -16.07 -16.30
CA PHE A 451 -7.53 -15.31 -15.40
C PHE A 451 -7.15 -13.82 -15.32
N ALA A 452 -5.84 -13.55 -15.19
CA ALA A 452 -5.27 -12.21 -15.24
C ALA A 452 -5.61 -11.51 -16.56
N ARG A 453 -5.41 -12.21 -17.69
CA ARG A 453 -5.72 -11.68 -19.02
C ARG A 453 -7.21 -11.36 -19.21
N LEU A 454 -8.10 -12.23 -18.75
CA LEU A 454 -9.56 -12.01 -18.81
C LEU A 454 -9.96 -10.76 -18.01
N THR A 455 -9.43 -10.63 -16.79
CA THR A 455 -9.63 -9.45 -15.96
C THR A 455 -9.21 -8.18 -16.68
N ARG A 456 -7.99 -8.17 -17.25
CA ARG A 456 -7.45 -7.04 -18.00
C ARG A 456 -8.33 -6.65 -19.18
N TRP A 457 -8.77 -7.61 -19.99
CA TRP A 457 -9.64 -7.34 -21.13
C TRP A 457 -10.99 -6.72 -20.71
N LEU A 458 -11.59 -7.20 -19.61
CA LEU A 458 -12.81 -6.62 -19.07
C LEU A 458 -12.59 -5.18 -18.58
N CYS A 459 -11.48 -4.91 -17.88
CA CYS A 459 -11.11 -3.56 -17.43
C CYS A 459 -10.88 -2.61 -18.62
N GLN A 460 -10.09 -3.01 -19.62
CA GLN A 460 -9.85 -2.23 -20.84
C GLN A 460 -11.13 -1.90 -21.62
N ALA A 461 -12.14 -2.77 -21.53
CA ALA A 461 -13.46 -2.57 -22.14
C ALA A 461 -14.44 -1.79 -21.25
N LEU A 462 -14.00 -1.33 -20.07
CA LEU A 462 -14.81 -0.65 -19.05
C LEU A 462 -16.00 -1.50 -18.56
N ILE A 463 -15.87 -2.82 -18.61
CA ILE A 463 -16.88 -3.77 -18.14
C ILE A 463 -16.63 -4.05 -16.65
N GLU A 464 -17.48 -3.47 -15.82
CA GLU A 464 -17.50 -3.74 -14.38
C GLU A 464 -17.89 -5.20 -14.11
N HIS A 465 -17.10 -5.88 -13.29
CA HIS A 465 -17.26 -7.29 -12.97
C HIS A 465 -16.73 -7.61 -11.57
N ASP A 466 -17.32 -8.64 -10.96
CA ASP A 466 -16.86 -9.24 -9.70
C ASP A 466 -16.32 -10.65 -9.95
N TYR A 467 -15.52 -11.15 -9.00
CA TYR A 467 -15.06 -12.53 -8.98
C TYR A 467 -16.01 -13.45 -8.21
N GLY A 468 -16.17 -14.69 -8.69
CA GLY A 468 -16.97 -15.71 -8.04
C GLY A 468 -16.11 -16.80 -7.41
N SER A 469 -15.91 -16.74 -6.08
CA SER A 469 -15.33 -17.87 -5.34
C SER A 469 -16.38 -18.97 -5.19
N GLU A 470 -16.03 -20.18 -5.62
CA GLU A 470 -16.90 -21.34 -5.46
C GLU A 470 -17.14 -21.71 -4.00
N SER A 471 -16.27 -21.28 -3.07
CA SER A 471 -16.46 -21.47 -1.62
C SER A 471 -17.61 -20.59 -1.10
N ILE A 472 -17.67 -19.32 -1.52
CA ILE A 472 -18.78 -18.41 -1.21
C ILE A 472 -20.06 -18.84 -1.93
N ILE A 473 -19.98 -19.17 -3.22
CA ILE A 473 -21.13 -19.61 -4.03
C ILE A 473 -21.79 -20.84 -3.41
N ALA A 474 -21.02 -21.80 -2.88
CA ALA A 474 -21.58 -22.99 -2.26
C ALA A 474 -22.52 -22.70 -1.08
N ARG A 475 -22.36 -21.55 -0.40
CA ARG A 475 -23.18 -21.16 0.77
C ARG A 475 -24.22 -20.09 0.43
N HIS A 476 -23.91 -19.19 -0.50
CA HIS A 476 -24.72 -17.99 -0.78
C HIS A 476 -25.29 -17.93 -2.21
N GLY A 477 -24.95 -18.92 -3.04
CA GLY A 477 -25.35 -19.00 -4.44
C GLY A 477 -26.81 -19.41 -4.62
N ARG A 478 -27.52 -18.72 -5.50
CA ARG A 478 -28.86 -19.08 -5.97
C ARG A 478 -29.11 -18.52 -7.37
N VAL A 479 -30.12 -19.03 -8.06
CA VAL A 479 -30.57 -18.48 -9.35
C VAL A 479 -32.02 -18.01 -9.20
N SER A 480 -32.32 -16.83 -9.74
CA SER A 480 -33.68 -16.32 -9.78
C SER A 480 -33.88 -15.38 -10.95
N GLU A 481 -34.99 -15.52 -11.66
CA GLU A 481 -35.39 -14.63 -12.78
C GLU A 481 -34.29 -14.48 -13.86
N GLY A 482 -33.56 -15.58 -14.14
CA GLY A 482 -32.48 -15.56 -15.12
C GLY A 482 -31.23 -14.79 -14.67
N GLN A 483 -31.11 -14.49 -13.37
CA GLN A 483 -29.91 -13.91 -12.75
C GLN A 483 -29.20 -14.94 -11.87
N PHE A 484 -27.86 -14.93 -11.94
CA PHE A 484 -27.01 -15.68 -11.01
C PHE A 484 -26.75 -14.79 -9.80
N ILE A 485 -27.08 -15.25 -8.59
CA ILE A 485 -27.02 -14.43 -7.38
C ILE A 485 -26.03 -15.06 -6.41
N VAL A 486 -25.12 -14.25 -5.88
CA VAL A 486 -24.19 -14.62 -4.80
C VAL A 486 -24.42 -13.66 -3.64
N GLY A 487 -25.11 -14.14 -2.61
CA GLY A 487 -25.51 -13.34 -1.45
C GLY A 487 -26.39 -12.15 -1.84
N GLU A 488 -25.83 -10.94 -1.74
CA GLU A 488 -26.51 -9.67 -2.06
C GLU A 488 -26.26 -9.18 -3.50
N ALA A 489 -25.32 -9.79 -4.24
CA ALA A 489 -24.97 -9.38 -5.59
C ALA A 489 -25.64 -10.26 -6.66
N ALA A 490 -26.20 -9.65 -7.69
CA ALA A 490 -26.87 -10.33 -8.79
C ALA A 490 -26.20 -10.03 -10.14
N TYR A 491 -26.06 -11.07 -10.96
CA TYR A 491 -25.31 -11.03 -12.21
C TYR A 491 -26.16 -11.54 -13.37
N ARG A 492 -26.05 -10.87 -14.51
CA ARG A 492 -26.75 -11.23 -15.76
C ARG A 492 -25.90 -12.08 -16.69
N THR A 493 -24.58 -11.99 -16.51
CA THR A 493 -23.59 -12.76 -17.29
C THR A 493 -22.63 -13.45 -16.34
N VAL A 494 -22.38 -14.74 -16.56
CA VAL A 494 -21.34 -15.50 -15.85
C VAL A 494 -20.28 -15.95 -16.83
N ILE A 495 -19.00 -15.79 -16.49
CA ILE A 495 -17.85 -16.19 -17.28
C ILE A 495 -17.11 -17.32 -16.55
N ILE A 496 -17.00 -18.47 -17.19
CA ILE A 496 -16.11 -19.56 -16.79
C ILE A 496 -14.75 -19.30 -17.45
N PRO A 497 -13.68 -18.96 -16.70
CA PRO A 497 -12.35 -18.87 -17.26
C PRO A 497 -11.83 -20.28 -17.63
N PRO A 498 -10.70 -20.38 -18.33
CA PRO A 498 -9.98 -21.65 -18.45
C PRO A 498 -9.90 -22.38 -17.11
N SER A 499 -10.43 -23.60 -17.05
CA SER A 499 -10.61 -24.34 -15.81
C SER A 499 -10.52 -25.86 -16.04
N LEU A 500 -10.02 -26.58 -15.04
CA LEU A 500 -10.02 -28.05 -15.01
C LEU A 500 -11.31 -28.60 -14.41
N THR A 501 -11.81 -27.95 -13.35
CA THR A 501 -12.93 -28.44 -12.55
C THR A 501 -13.87 -27.31 -12.16
N LEU A 502 -15.14 -27.64 -11.92
CA LEU A 502 -16.10 -26.83 -11.18
C LEU A 502 -16.53 -27.54 -9.90
N ASP A 503 -16.99 -26.78 -8.91
CA ASP A 503 -17.72 -27.35 -7.77
C ASP A 503 -19.07 -27.93 -8.21
N ARG A 504 -19.54 -28.96 -7.50
CA ARG A 504 -20.83 -29.60 -7.79
C ARG A 504 -22.02 -28.65 -7.63
N VAL A 505 -22.01 -27.79 -6.61
CA VAL A 505 -23.07 -26.79 -6.38
C VAL A 505 -23.02 -25.72 -7.46
N THR A 506 -21.83 -25.18 -7.75
CA THR A 506 -21.66 -24.18 -8.81
C THR A 506 -22.13 -24.72 -10.17
N ALA A 507 -21.73 -25.94 -10.55
CA ALA A 507 -22.16 -26.56 -11.80
C ALA A 507 -23.68 -26.71 -11.89
N ALA A 508 -24.35 -27.07 -10.79
CA ALA A 508 -25.81 -27.18 -10.74
C ALA A 508 -26.49 -25.81 -10.88
N LEU A 509 -25.98 -24.78 -10.20
CA LEU A 509 -26.51 -23.41 -10.30
C LEU A 509 -26.29 -22.83 -11.70
N LEU A 510 -25.16 -23.09 -12.35
CA LEU A 510 -24.93 -22.65 -13.72
C LEU A 510 -25.90 -23.30 -14.71
N GLN A 511 -26.23 -24.57 -14.51
CA GLN A 511 -27.25 -25.26 -15.30
C GLN A 511 -28.62 -24.60 -15.12
N GLU A 512 -29.03 -24.34 -13.87
CA GLU A 512 -30.29 -23.65 -13.58
C GLU A 512 -30.31 -22.23 -14.17
N PHE A 513 -29.19 -21.52 -14.12
CA PHE A 513 -29.04 -20.18 -14.68
C PHE A 513 -29.28 -20.16 -16.19
N VAL A 514 -28.65 -21.07 -16.92
CA VAL A 514 -28.87 -21.21 -18.37
C VAL A 514 -30.30 -21.63 -18.69
N GLU A 515 -30.89 -22.55 -17.92
CA GLU A 515 -32.30 -22.96 -18.08
C GLU A 515 -33.30 -21.82 -17.89
N GLN A 516 -32.97 -20.83 -17.04
CA GLN A 516 -33.76 -19.62 -16.84
C GLN A 516 -33.43 -18.50 -17.84
N GLY A 517 -32.60 -18.76 -18.85
CA GLY A 517 -32.22 -17.79 -19.89
C GLY A 517 -31.07 -16.86 -19.52
N GLY A 518 -30.32 -17.21 -18.47
CA GLY A 518 -29.09 -16.52 -18.08
C GLY A 518 -27.98 -16.66 -19.13
N HIS A 519 -27.08 -15.68 -19.18
CA HIS A 519 -26.01 -15.62 -20.19
C HIS A 519 -24.70 -16.22 -19.69
N LEU A 520 -24.33 -17.40 -20.20
CA LEU A 520 -23.10 -18.09 -19.81
C LEU A 520 -22.05 -17.98 -20.92
N VAL A 521 -20.85 -17.55 -20.55
CA VAL A 521 -19.67 -17.50 -21.43
C VAL A 521 -18.62 -18.49 -20.89
N ALA A 522 -18.14 -19.39 -21.74
CA ALA A 522 -17.11 -20.37 -21.36
C ALA A 522 -15.85 -20.19 -22.21
N CYS A 523 -14.73 -19.87 -21.56
CA CYS A 523 -13.44 -19.70 -22.22
C CYS A 523 -12.61 -21.00 -22.12
N GLY A 524 -12.07 -21.44 -23.26
CA GLY A 524 -11.32 -22.69 -23.34
C GLY A 524 -9.89 -22.62 -22.73
N PRO A 525 -9.36 -23.70 -22.13
CA PRO A 525 -10.00 -25.02 -21.93
C PRO A 525 -11.17 -24.98 -20.94
N ALA A 526 -12.31 -25.53 -21.38
CA ALA A 526 -13.50 -25.66 -20.56
C ALA A 526 -13.34 -26.80 -19.53
N PRO A 527 -13.98 -26.70 -18.35
CA PRO A 527 -13.88 -27.72 -17.32
C PRO A 527 -14.43 -29.07 -17.80
N ALA A 528 -13.68 -30.14 -17.52
CA ALA A 528 -14.09 -31.52 -17.79
C ALA A 528 -14.44 -32.29 -16.51
N LEU A 529 -14.14 -31.71 -15.35
CA LEU A 529 -14.30 -32.33 -14.04
C LEU A 529 -15.33 -31.58 -13.19
N VAL A 530 -16.07 -32.31 -12.36
CA VAL A 530 -16.87 -31.78 -11.27
C VAL A 530 -16.31 -32.34 -9.97
N SER A 531 -15.87 -31.45 -9.09
CA SER A 531 -15.22 -31.80 -7.82
C SER A 531 -14.07 -32.81 -7.96
N GLY A 532 -13.23 -32.63 -8.99
CA GLY A 532 -12.08 -33.49 -9.26
C GLY A 532 -12.38 -34.82 -9.97
N GLU A 533 -13.63 -35.09 -10.36
CA GLU A 533 -14.05 -36.32 -11.05
C GLU A 533 -14.66 -36.02 -12.42
N GLU A 534 -14.51 -36.94 -13.37
CA GLU A 534 -15.13 -36.80 -14.71
C GLU A 534 -16.66 -36.72 -14.61
N SER A 535 -17.26 -35.78 -15.33
CA SER A 535 -18.71 -35.60 -15.34
C SER A 535 -19.24 -35.32 -16.74
N ARG A 536 -20.12 -36.20 -17.24
CA ARG A 536 -20.86 -35.98 -18.50
C ARG A 536 -21.87 -34.84 -18.41
N GLY A 537 -22.25 -34.42 -17.20
CA GLY A 537 -23.23 -33.34 -17.00
C GLY A 537 -22.74 -31.99 -17.52
N LEU A 538 -21.42 -31.77 -17.60
CA LEU A 538 -20.85 -30.53 -18.10
C LEU A 538 -20.98 -30.37 -19.62
N GLU A 539 -21.09 -31.47 -20.39
CA GLU A 539 -21.21 -31.41 -21.84
C GLU A 539 -22.47 -30.64 -22.29
N GLY A 540 -23.58 -30.84 -21.57
CA GLY A 540 -24.82 -30.11 -21.82
C GLY A 540 -24.69 -28.62 -21.51
N LEU A 541 -24.22 -28.30 -20.30
CA LEU A 541 -23.98 -26.92 -19.85
C LEU A 541 -23.09 -26.14 -20.82
N LEU A 542 -21.96 -26.73 -21.23
CA LEU A 542 -20.98 -26.08 -22.09
C LEU A 542 -21.46 -25.91 -23.54
N LYS A 543 -22.36 -26.78 -24.00
CA LYS A 543 -22.96 -26.66 -25.33
C LYS A 543 -23.89 -25.45 -25.43
N ASP A 544 -24.57 -25.12 -24.34
CA ASP A 544 -25.50 -23.99 -24.27
C ASP A 544 -24.78 -22.66 -23.92
N ALA A 545 -23.51 -22.72 -23.51
CA ALA A 545 -22.67 -21.55 -23.28
C ALA A 545 -22.13 -20.93 -24.58
N VAL A 546 -21.95 -19.62 -24.59
CA VAL A 546 -21.20 -18.92 -25.65
C VAL A 546 -19.71 -19.17 -25.46
N GLN A 547 -19.05 -19.63 -26.53
CA GLN A 547 -17.62 -19.94 -26.54
C GLN A 547 -16.90 -18.99 -27.50
N PRO A 548 -16.45 -17.81 -27.04
CA PRO A 548 -15.75 -16.85 -27.89
C PRO A 548 -14.36 -17.35 -28.27
N GLU A 549 -13.82 -16.85 -29.38
CA GLU A 549 -12.39 -16.98 -29.66
C GLU A 549 -11.56 -16.29 -28.57
N TRP A 550 -10.34 -16.79 -28.30
CA TRP A 550 -9.46 -16.26 -27.27
C TRP A 550 -8.79 -14.94 -27.68
N ASN A 551 -9.59 -13.87 -27.71
CA ASN A 551 -9.15 -12.50 -27.91
C ASN A 551 -10.12 -11.51 -27.27
N ALA A 552 -9.63 -10.31 -26.97
CA ALA A 552 -10.41 -9.27 -26.30
C ALA A 552 -11.71 -8.91 -27.04
N GLU A 553 -11.67 -8.78 -28.37
CA GLU A 553 -12.82 -8.37 -29.18
C GLU A 553 -13.97 -9.38 -29.11
N SER A 554 -13.66 -10.66 -29.25
CA SER A 554 -14.65 -11.75 -29.23
C SER A 554 -15.26 -11.92 -27.83
N LEU A 555 -14.43 -11.86 -26.78
CA LEU A 555 -14.92 -11.89 -25.40
C LEU A 555 -15.82 -10.70 -25.10
N CYS A 556 -15.37 -9.48 -25.40
CA CYS A 556 -16.15 -8.27 -25.13
C CYS A 556 -17.47 -8.29 -25.91
N SER A 557 -17.46 -8.74 -27.16
CA SER A 557 -18.68 -8.90 -27.96
C SER A 557 -19.64 -9.91 -27.33
N ALA A 558 -19.13 -11.05 -26.85
CA ALA A 558 -19.94 -12.05 -26.16
C ALA A 558 -20.58 -11.50 -24.88
N VAL A 559 -19.83 -10.76 -24.05
CA VAL A 559 -20.33 -10.20 -22.79
C VAL A 559 -21.31 -9.04 -23.04
N THR A 560 -20.96 -8.11 -23.92
CA THR A 560 -21.75 -6.89 -24.20
C THR A 560 -23.05 -7.16 -24.94
N ALA A 561 -23.26 -8.38 -25.45
CA ALA A 561 -24.55 -8.82 -25.96
C ALA A 561 -25.67 -8.74 -24.90
N VAL A 562 -25.32 -8.86 -23.61
CA VAL A 562 -26.27 -8.78 -22.48
C VAL A 562 -25.86 -7.72 -21.47
N SER A 563 -24.58 -7.63 -21.12
CA SER A 563 -24.05 -6.74 -20.08
C SER A 563 -23.05 -5.75 -20.67
N ALA A 564 -23.55 -4.67 -21.25
CA ALA A 564 -22.72 -3.66 -21.88
C ALA A 564 -22.28 -2.56 -20.89
N PRO A 565 -21.09 -1.94 -21.08
CA PRO A 565 -20.49 -1.05 -20.09
C PRO A 565 -21.37 0.18 -19.83
N PHE A 566 -21.41 0.65 -18.58
CA PHE A 566 -22.22 1.81 -18.19
C PHE A 566 -21.67 3.15 -18.70
N VAL A 567 -20.38 3.18 -19.03
CA VAL A 567 -19.65 4.35 -19.53
C VAL A 567 -18.91 3.98 -20.80
N GLN A 568 -18.89 4.89 -21.77
CA GLN A 568 -17.97 4.84 -22.90
C GLN A 568 -17.10 6.09 -22.90
N ILE A 569 -15.80 5.90 -23.13
CA ILE A 569 -14.84 7.01 -23.17
C ILE A 569 -14.16 6.99 -24.53
N THR A 570 -14.21 8.13 -25.22
CA THR A 570 -13.52 8.33 -26.51
C THR A 570 -12.64 9.57 -26.45
N ASN A 571 -11.61 9.60 -27.28
CA ASN A 571 -10.82 10.82 -27.47
C ASN A 571 -11.60 11.85 -28.32
N GLU A 572 -11.01 13.03 -28.55
CA GLU A 572 -11.62 14.09 -29.38
C GLU A 572 -11.91 13.65 -30.83
N LYS A 573 -11.23 12.62 -31.34
CA LYS A 573 -11.46 12.05 -32.68
C LYS A 573 -12.59 11.01 -32.71
N GLY A 574 -13.16 10.68 -31.55
CA GLY A 574 -14.20 9.66 -31.41
C GLY A 574 -13.67 8.22 -31.33
N GLU A 575 -12.36 8.02 -31.19
CA GLU A 575 -11.76 6.69 -31.02
C GLU A 575 -11.92 6.23 -29.57
N LYS A 576 -12.33 4.97 -29.35
CA LYS A 576 -12.47 4.40 -28.01
C LYS A 576 -11.13 4.38 -27.29
N LEU A 577 -11.13 4.86 -26.05
CA LEU A 577 -9.97 4.75 -25.18
C LEU A 577 -10.03 3.42 -24.43
N ALA A 578 -9.04 2.58 -24.68
CA ALA A 578 -8.81 1.32 -23.98
C ALA A 578 -7.36 1.33 -23.50
N SER A 579 -7.15 1.21 -22.19
CA SER A 579 -5.84 1.22 -21.54
C SER A 579 -5.93 0.46 -20.23
N ASP A 580 -4.83 -0.14 -19.77
CA ASP A 580 -4.73 -0.77 -18.44
C ASP A 580 -4.87 0.27 -17.32
N THR A 581 -4.57 1.53 -17.62
CA THR A 581 -4.58 2.62 -16.66
C THR A 581 -5.92 3.34 -16.56
N LEU A 582 -6.86 3.09 -17.47
CA LEU A 582 -8.17 3.75 -17.49
C LEU A 582 -9.24 2.80 -16.96
N ASN A 583 -9.74 3.10 -15.76
CA ASN A 583 -10.67 2.23 -15.05
C ASN A 583 -11.92 2.99 -14.61
N VAL A 584 -13.04 2.27 -14.46
CA VAL A 584 -14.31 2.86 -14.04
C VAL A 584 -14.97 2.02 -12.96
N ARG A 585 -15.69 2.70 -12.07
CA ARG A 585 -16.62 2.11 -11.11
C ARG A 585 -17.90 2.94 -11.05
N SER A 586 -19.03 2.27 -11.02
CA SER A 586 -20.34 2.91 -10.86
C SER A 586 -20.98 2.47 -9.55
N VAL A 587 -21.43 3.43 -8.75
CA VAL A 587 -22.20 3.18 -7.53
C VAL A 587 -23.54 3.90 -7.59
N THR A 588 -24.59 3.26 -7.07
CA THR A 588 -25.85 3.93 -6.74
C THR A 588 -25.76 4.44 -5.31
N LEU A 589 -26.02 5.72 -5.11
CA LEU A 589 -26.00 6.38 -3.82
C LEU A 589 -27.21 7.29 -3.69
N GLU A 590 -28.11 6.92 -2.78
CA GLU A 590 -29.45 7.54 -2.68
C GLU A 590 -30.16 7.48 -4.03
N ASP A 591 -30.71 8.59 -4.52
CA ASP A 591 -31.41 8.70 -5.80
C ASP A 591 -30.47 9.12 -6.95
N SER A 592 -29.16 8.89 -6.80
CA SER A 592 -28.14 9.27 -7.78
C SER A 592 -27.25 8.09 -8.17
N VAL A 593 -26.71 8.18 -9.40
CA VAL A 593 -25.61 7.32 -9.84
C VAL A 593 -24.32 8.14 -9.82
N VAL A 594 -23.26 7.61 -9.23
CA VAL A 594 -21.92 8.19 -9.30
C VAL A 594 -21.03 7.30 -10.16
N TYR A 595 -20.44 7.91 -11.19
CA TYR A 595 -19.41 7.31 -12.03
C TYR A 595 -18.04 7.81 -11.60
N TYR A 596 -17.21 6.89 -11.13
CA TYR A 596 -15.83 7.15 -10.73
C TYR A 596 -14.89 6.65 -11.82
N ILE A 597 -14.28 7.58 -12.55
CA ILE A 597 -13.39 7.33 -13.68
C ILE A 597 -11.97 7.68 -13.26
N VAL A 598 -11.02 6.77 -13.41
CA VAL A 598 -9.64 6.95 -12.95
C VAL A 598 -8.67 6.72 -14.10
N ASN A 599 -7.75 7.66 -14.31
CA ASN A 599 -6.55 7.47 -15.08
C ASN A 599 -5.36 7.26 -14.13
N SER A 600 -5.01 6.01 -13.87
CA SER A 600 -3.86 5.61 -13.04
C SER A 600 -2.52 5.69 -13.80
N GLY A 601 -2.52 6.26 -15.02
CA GLY A 601 -1.35 6.38 -15.88
C GLY A 601 -0.52 7.63 -15.57
N THR A 602 0.68 7.68 -16.14
CA THR A 602 1.61 8.82 -16.04
C THR A 602 1.44 9.84 -17.17
N GLU A 603 0.50 9.60 -18.09
CA GLU A 603 0.22 10.47 -19.23
C GLU A 603 -1.21 11.00 -19.19
N SER A 604 -1.40 12.21 -19.71
CA SER A 604 -2.72 12.83 -19.88
C SER A 604 -3.44 12.26 -21.10
N CYS A 605 -4.74 12.00 -20.98
CA CYS A 605 -5.59 11.65 -22.11
C CYS A 605 -6.10 12.88 -22.88
N GLY A 606 -5.77 14.10 -22.43
CA GLY A 606 -6.34 15.33 -22.97
C GLY A 606 -7.83 15.45 -22.63
N ASN A 607 -8.60 16.14 -23.48
CA ASN A 607 -10.05 16.13 -23.36
C ASN A 607 -10.61 14.78 -23.86
N VAL A 608 -11.49 14.21 -23.06
CA VAL A 608 -12.17 12.95 -23.37
C VAL A 608 -13.68 13.16 -23.41
N ASN A 609 -14.34 12.51 -24.35
CA ASN A 609 -15.79 12.45 -24.43
C ASN A 609 -16.27 11.26 -23.62
N ILE A 610 -17.05 11.53 -22.57
CA ILE A 610 -17.58 10.55 -21.63
C ILE A 610 -19.07 10.42 -21.88
N GLU A 611 -19.49 9.27 -22.40
CA GLU A 611 -20.91 8.95 -22.61
C GLU A 611 -21.41 8.05 -21.47
N LEU A 612 -22.33 8.61 -20.67
CA LEU A 612 -22.97 7.97 -19.52
C LEU A 612 -24.32 7.41 -19.97
N ARG A 613 -24.59 6.14 -19.65
CA ARG A 613 -25.88 5.51 -19.98
C ARG A 613 -27.06 5.97 -19.12
N GLN A 614 -26.81 6.61 -17.99
CA GLN A 614 -27.88 7.18 -17.17
C GLN A 614 -28.37 8.50 -17.78
N ARG A 615 -29.69 8.67 -17.88
CA ARG A 615 -30.31 9.98 -18.19
C ARG A 615 -30.48 10.79 -16.92
N GLY A 616 -30.41 12.11 -17.06
CA GLY A 616 -30.57 13.02 -15.93
C GLY A 616 -29.64 14.22 -16.02
N ARG A 617 -29.52 14.95 -14.91
CA ARG A 617 -28.60 16.09 -14.76
C ARG A 617 -27.24 15.60 -14.30
N VAL A 618 -26.18 15.95 -15.05
CA VAL A 618 -24.80 15.59 -14.71
C VAL A 618 -24.14 16.70 -13.88
N SER A 619 -23.45 16.32 -12.81
CA SER A 619 -22.64 17.22 -11.96
C SER A 619 -21.27 16.60 -11.69
N LEU A 620 -20.25 17.44 -11.54
CA LEU A 620 -18.91 17.03 -11.07
C LEU A 620 -18.86 17.15 -9.55
N ILE A 621 -18.43 16.08 -8.89
CA ILE A 621 -18.02 16.12 -7.48
C ILE A 621 -16.52 16.37 -7.46
N ASP A 622 -16.10 17.44 -6.79
CA ASP A 622 -14.69 17.72 -6.57
C ASP A 622 -14.23 17.10 -5.23
N PRO A 623 -13.44 16.01 -5.24
CA PRO A 623 -12.92 15.39 -4.02
C PRO A 623 -11.89 16.24 -3.27
N GLU A 624 -11.30 17.29 -3.84
CA GLU A 624 -10.40 18.20 -3.10
C GLU A 624 -11.19 19.11 -2.15
N THR A 625 -12.39 19.53 -2.55
CA THR A 625 -13.21 20.51 -1.81
C THR A 625 -14.50 19.94 -1.23
N GLY A 626 -15.02 18.86 -1.81
CA GLY A 626 -16.35 18.33 -1.55
C GLY A 626 -17.48 19.08 -2.26
N SER A 627 -17.16 20.02 -3.15
CA SER A 627 -18.17 20.77 -3.90
C SER A 627 -18.80 19.92 -5.01
N ILE A 628 -20.06 20.24 -5.34
CA ILE A 628 -20.80 19.61 -6.43
C ILE A 628 -21.24 20.70 -7.40
N THR A 629 -20.74 20.64 -8.64
CA THR A 629 -21.00 21.65 -9.67
C THR A 629 -21.72 21.03 -10.85
N ALA A 630 -22.85 21.61 -11.25
CA ALA A 630 -23.59 21.15 -12.43
C ALA A 630 -22.76 21.34 -13.70
N LEU A 631 -22.74 20.34 -14.57
CA LEU A 631 -22.04 20.38 -15.85
C LEU A 631 -23.03 20.58 -17.01
N GLY A 632 -22.57 21.29 -18.05
CA GLY A 632 -23.19 21.20 -19.36
C GLY A 632 -23.08 19.77 -19.88
N SER A 633 -24.17 19.19 -20.38
CA SER A 633 -24.15 17.85 -20.99
C SER A 633 -25.03 17.80 -22.23
N GLU A 634 -24.57 17.04 -23.21
CA GLU A 634 -25.27 16.80 -24.47
C GLU A 634 -26.15 15.54 -24.37
N ALA A 635 -27.22 15.49 -25.14
CA ALA A 635 -28.00 14.26 -25.28
C ALA A 635 -27.23 13.26 -26.15
N ALA A 636 -27.07 12.03 -25.64
CA ALA A 636 -26.48 10.91 -26.38
C ALA A 636 -27.54 9.84 -26.67
N ALA A 637 -27.20 8.83 -27.48
CA ALA A 637 -28.17 7.82 -27.91
C ALA A 637 -28.82 7.06 -26.75
N GLN A 638 -28.05 6.76 -25.70
CA GLN A 638 -28.53 6.02 -24.53
C GLN A 638 -28.47 6.80 -23.21
N GLY A 639 -28.04 8.07 -23.21
CA GLY A 639 -27.96 8.87 -21.98
C GLY A 639 -27.40 10.28 -22.20
N ARG A 640 -26.34 10.64 -21.49
CA ARG A 640 -25.71 11.98 -21.53
C ARG A 640 -24.24 11.90 -21.95
N ARG A 641 -23.75 12.94 -22.61
CA ARG A 641 -22.32 13.10 -22.92
C ARG A 641 -21.76 14.36 -22.28
N VAL A 642 -20.55 14.25 -21.73
CA VAL A 642 -19.74 15.38 -21.26
C VAL A 642 -18.33 15.30 -21.82
N THR A 643 -17.67 16.44 -22.00
CA THR A 643 -16.28 16.52 -22.46
C THR A 643 -15.45 17.18 -21.37
N LEU A 644 -14.47 16.47 -20.84
CA LEU A 644 -13.66 16.94 -19.71
C LEU A 644 -12.18 16.54 -19.90
N PRO A 645 -11.23 17.31 -19.36
CA PRO A 645 -9.83 16.92 -19.35
C PRO A 645 -9.59 15.77 -18.36
N LEU A 646 -8.81 14.77 -18.78
CA LEU A 646 -8.37 13.65 -17.94
C LEU A 646 -6.84 13.59 -17.92
N TYR A 647 -6.24 14.24 -16.92
CA TYR A 647 -4.79 14.31 -16.74
C TYR A 647 -4.17 12.99 -16.25
N ALA A 648 -2.84 12.96 -16.16
CA ALA A 648 -2.11 11.86 -15.52
C ALA A 648 -2.47 11.77 -14.03
N ALA A 649 -2.60 10.56 -13.48
CA ALA A 649 -2.98 10.33 -12.08
C ALA A 649 -4.23 11.12 -11.63
N HIS A 650 -5.19 11.31 -12.55
CA HIS A 650 -6.39 12.10 -12.35
C HIS A 650 -7.63 11.20 -12.29
N SER A 651 -8.69 11.71 -11.68
CA SER A 651 -9.98 11.03 -11.66
C SER A 651 -11.12 12.02 -11.77
N LEU A 652 -12.28 11.51 -12.18
CA LEU A 652 -13.52 12.27 -12.31
C LEU A 652 -14.63 11.53 -11.57
N LEU A 653 -15.34 12.24 -10.70
CA LEU A 653 -16.55 11.76 -10.02
C LEU A 653 -17.77 12.45 -10.62
N LEU A 654 -18.46 11.77 -11.54
CA LEU A 654 -19.64 12.32 -12.21
C LEU A 654 -20.91 11.80 -11.55
N LYS A 655 -21.68 12.70 -10.96
CA LYS A 655 -22.98 12.42 -10.35
C LYS A 655 -24.09 12.66 -11.36
N VAL A 656 -25.00 11.70 -11.50
CA VAL A 656 -26.21 11.83 -12.31
C VAL A 656 -27.44 11.68 -11.41
N ASP A 657 -28.19 12.78 -11.27
CA ASP A 657 -29.51 12.78 -10.63
C ASP A 657 -30.55 12.25 -11.62
N GLU A 658 -31.42 11.31 -11.20
CA GLU A 658 -32.56 10.92 -12.04
C GLU A 658 -33.51 12.11 -12.25
N ASP A 659 -34.05 12.26 -13.46
CA ASP A 659 -35.03 13.30 -13.75
C ASP A 659 -36.34 12.99 -12.98
N GLU A 660 -36.63 13.73 -11.90
CA GLU A 660 -37.98 13.82 -11.34
C GLU A 660 -38.88 14.48 -12.39
N ALA A 661 -39.61 13.66 -13.15
CA ALA A 661 -40.75 13.99 -14.00
C ALA A 661 -40.80 15.42 -14.59
N ALA A 662 -40.44 15.52 -15.88
CA ALA A 662 -41.17 16.37 -16.81
C ALA A 662 -42.63 15.89 -16.91
N ASP A 663 -43.43 16.15 -15.88
CA ASP A 663 -44.88 15.99 -15.87
C ASP A 663 -45.50 17.06 -14.94
N ALA A 664 -45.16 18.31 -15.23
CA ALA A 664 -45.92 19.49 -14.80
C ALA A 664 -46.10 20.36 -16.04
N GLY A 665 -47.36 20.55 -16.42
CA GLY A 665 -47.78 21.00 -17.74
C GLY A 665 -47.16 22.31 -18.20
N GLU A 666 -47.07 22.43 -19.52
CA GLU A 666 -47.06 23.68 -20.25
C GLU A 666 -48.04 24.67 -19.59
N VAL A 667 -47.50 25.69 -18.92
CA VAL A 667 -48.24 26.92 -18.65
C VAL A 667 -47.46 28.06 -19.27
N ALA A 668 -48.16 28.73 -20.16
CA ALA A 668 -47.73 29.83 -20.98
C ALA A 668 -47.03 30.94 -20.17
N VAL A 669 -45.97 31.46 -20.79
CA VAL A 669 -45.31 32.71 -20.47
C VAL A 669 -46.35 33.84 -20.43
N ALA A 670 -46.43 34.55 -19.32
CA ALA A 670 -47.04 35.86 -19.23
C ALA A 670 -45.98 36.85 -18.75
N ASP A 671 -45.67 37.82 -19.63
CA ASP A 671 -44.80 38.95 -19.39
C ASP A 671 -45.22 39.76 -18.16
N GLY A 672 -44.24 40.12 -17.34
CA GLY A 672 -44.42 41.02 -16.21
C GLY A 672 -43.07 41.58 -15.75
N ALA A 673 -42.69 42.72 -16.33
CA ALA A 673 -41.56 43.52 -15.88
C ALA A 673 -41.74 43.98 -14.43
N GLY A 674 -40.68 43.88 -13.63
CA GLY A 674 -40.61 44.42 -12.27
C GLY A 674 -39.15 44.52 -11.83
N GLU A 675 -38.67 45.75 -11.68
CA GLU A 675 -37.35 46.16 -11.17
C GLU A 675 -37.17 45.78 -9.68
N ALA A 676 -35.95 45.32 -9.32
CA ALA A 676 -35.27 45.41 -8.01
C ALA A 676 -34.17 44.34 -7.95
N ASP A 677 -33.03 44.47 -7.27
CA ASP A 677 -32.22 45.56 -6.70
C ASP A 677 -30.88 44.85 -6.40
N ASP A 678 -29.76 45.52 -6.61
CA ASP A 678 -28.41 44.95 -6.53
C ASP A 678 -28.04 44.55 -5.10
N THR A 679 -27.55 43.31 -4.91
CA THR A 679 -26.56 43.01 -3.86
C THR A 679 -25.59 41.95 -4.35
N GLU A 680 -24.32 42.35 -4.43
CA GLU A 680 -23.12 41.54 -4.63
C GLU A 680 -22.96 40.49 -3.54
N ASP A 681 -22.77 39.23 -3.93
CA ASP A 681 -21.66 38.38 -3.48
C ASP A 681 -21.84 36.95 -4.03
N GLY A 682 -20.77 36.41 -4.64
CA GLY A 682 -20.68 34.98 -4.97
C GLY A 682 -20.66 34.64 -6.46
N LYS A 683 -19.55 34.95 -7.16
CA LYS A 683 -19.16 34.27 -8.41
C LYS A 683 -17.63 34.22 -8.56
N ALA A 684 -17.02 33.17 -8.04
CA ALA A 684 -15.69 32.70 -8.45
C ALA A 684 -15.77 31.18 -8.57
N GLY A 685 -16.35 30.70 -9.67
CA GLY A 685 -16.63 29.28 -9.85
C GLY A 685 -17.50 29.02 -11.06
N ALA A 686 -17.04 29.44 -12.25
CA ALA A 686 -17.54 29.01 -13.55
C ALA A 686 -16.77 29.78 -14.65
N ASP A 687 -15.54 29.37 -14.96
CA ASP A 687 -14.89 29.86 -16.19
C ASP A 687 -13.90 28.85 -16.81
N TRP A 688 -14.18 27.55 -16.66
CA TRP A 688 -13.39 26.49 -17.31
C TRP A 688 -13.78 26.25 -18.78
N ASP A 689 -14.99 26.65 -19.18
CA ASP A 689 -15.61 26.21 -20.46
C ASP A 689 -15.32 27.10 -21.69
N LYS A 690 -14.56 28.21 -21.56
CA LYS A 690 -14.34 29.13 -22.70
C LYS A 690 -12.89 29.33 -23.15
N ALA A 691 -11.94 28.65 -22.53
CA ALA A 691 -10.52 28.76 -22.89
C ALA A 691 -10.12 27.93 -24.13
N ALA A 692 -10.93 26.95 -24.55
CA ALA A 692 -10.54 25.99 -25.59
C ALA A 692 -10.76 26.45 -27.05
N GLU A 693 -11.57 27.48 -27.30
CA GLU A 693 -11.99 27.84 -28.68
C GLU A 693 -11.40 29.15 -29.27
N ARG A 694 -10.37 29.76 -28.65
CA ARG A 694 -9.66 30.91 -29.25
C ARG A 694 -8.15 30.73 -29.26
N ARG A 695 -7.63 29.98 -30.25
CA ARG A 695 -6.23 30.08 -30.66
C ARG A 695 -6.02 31.31 -31.56
N GLU A 696 -6.07 32.51 -30.98
CA GLU A 696 -5.25 33.63 -31.42
C GLU A 696 -3.98 33.65 -30.55
N GLN A 697 -2.84 34.08 -31.10
CA GLN A 697 -1.50 33.91 -30.50
C GLN A 697 -1.42 34.38 -29.04
N ALA A 698 -1.54 33.44 -28.10
CA ALA A 698 -1.28 33.64 -26.68
C ALA A 698 0.15 34.16 -26.47
N ALA A 699 0.30 35.29 -25.77
CA ALA A 699 1.61 35.79 -25.38
C ALA A 699 2.09 34.97 -24.17
N ILE A 700 3.05 34.07 -24.39
CA ILE A 700 3.70 33.32 -23.30
C ILE A 700 4.85 34.20 -22.77
N LEU A 701 4.79 34.57 -21.50
CA LEU A 701 5.90 35.19 -20.79
C LEU A 701 6.66 34.12 -20.02
N GLU A 702 7.86 33.77 -20.50
CA GLU A 702 8.77 32.89 -19.77
C GLU A 702 9.41 33.65 -18.61
N LEU A 703 9.39 33.05 -17.42
CA LEU A 703 10.09 33.59 -16.26
C LEU A 703 11.61 33.46 -16.45
N GLY A 704 12.37 34.38 -15.87
CA GLY A 704 13.83 34.33 -15.92
C GLY A 704 14.37 33.07 -15.25
N SER A 705 15.56 32.65 -15.70
CA SER A 705 16.22 31.44 -15.23
C SER A 705 16.85 31.59 -13.85
N GLU A 706 17.13 32.79 -13.38
CA GLU A 706 17.75 33.05 -12.07
C GLU A 706 16.68 33.44 -11.04
N TRP A 707 16.75 32.83 -9.86
CA TRP A 707 15.83 33.03 -8.75
C TRP A 707 16.60 33.35 -7.48
N THR A 708 16.13 34.33 -6.72
CA THR A 708 16.69 34.65 -5.40
C THR A 708 16.21 33.63 -4.38
N VAL A 709 17.11 33.15 -3.54
CA VAL A 709 16.77 32.32 -2.36
C VAL A 709 16.32 33.26 -1.25
N ALA A 710 15.01 33.40 -1.07
CA ALA A 710 14.44 34.31 -0.07
C ALA A 710 14.45 33.70 1.34
N ALA A 711 14.29 32.38 1.44
CA ALA A 711 14.38 31.63 2.69
C ALA A 711 14.66 30.15 2.40
N ALA A 712 15.35 29.47 3.32
CA ALA A 712 15.54 28.03 3.31
C ALA A 712 15.42 27.50 4.74
N GLU A 713 14.73 26.38 4.93
CA GLU A 713 14.93 25.59 6.14
C GLU A 713 16.39 25.12 6.24
N LEU A 714 16.82 24.70 7.44
CA LEU A 714 18.21 24.26 7.65
C LEU A 714 18.58 23.12 6.68
N ASN A 715 19.72 23.29 6.01
CA ASN A 715 20.30 22.28 5.14
C ASN A 715 21.09 21.26 5.98
N SER A 716 21.44 20.15 5.36
CA SER A 716 22.18 19.07 6.03
C SER A 716 23.36 18.55 5.22
N LEU A 717 24.28 17.88 5.90
CA LEU A 717 25.28 16.99 5.33
C LEU A 717 25.22 15.68 6.11
N THR A 718 24.87 14.58 5.43
CA THR A 718 24.90 13.24 6.01
C THR A 718 26.32 12.71 6.03
N LEU A 719 26.80 12.28 7.20
CA LEU A 719 28.07 11.58 7.38
C LEU A 719 27.76 10.10 7.63
N ASP A 720 27.87 9.30 6.58
CA ASP A 720 27.56 7.86 6.55
C ASP A 720 28.80 6.97 6.39
N THR A 721 29.99 7.56 6.45
CA THR A 721 31.27 6.84 6.53
C THR A 721 32.07 7.27 7.75
N ALA A 722 32.76 6.31 8.39
CA ALA A 722 33.61 6.56 9.53
C ALA A 722 34.81 5.61 9.56
N ARG A 723 35.85 5.98 10.30
CA ARG A 723 36.88 5.04 10.76
C ARG A 723 36.46 4.49 12.11
N MET A 724 36.73 3.22 12.36
CA MET A 724 36.41 2.55 13.63
C MET A 724 37.69 2.07 14.32
N ARG A 725 37.72 2.18 15.65
CA ARG A 725 38.72 1.55 16.51
C ARG A 725 38.02 0.81 17.65
N LEU A 726 38.49 -0.41 17.94
CA LEU A 726 37.99 -1.24 19.04
C LEU A 726 39.04 -1.39 20.13
N ASP A 727 38.63 -1.27 21.39
CA ASP A 727 39.46 -1.52 22.58
C ASP A 727 40.82 -0.79 22.57
N GLY A 728 40.87 0.43 22.01
CA GLY A 728 42.10 1.22 21.90
C GLY A 728 43.14 0.69 20.90
N GLY A 729 42.73 -0.19 19.96
CA GLY A 729 43.58 -0.76 18.92
C GLY A 729 43.98 0.20 17.79
N GLU A 730 44.21 -0.35 16.59
CA GLU A 730 44.46 0.46 15.39
C GLU A 730 43.14 0.95 14.78
N TRP A 731 43.18 2.13 14.15
CA TRP A 731 42.05 2.64 13.38
C TRP A 731 41.90 1.89 12.07
N SER A 732 40.67 1.56 11.70
CA SER A 732 40.34 1.02 10.38
C SER A 732 40.58 2.04 9.26
N ALA A 733 40.52 1.55 8.01
CA ALA A 733 40.21 2.41 6.87
C ALA A 733 38.80 3.03 7.05
N GLU A 734 38.53 4.10 6.32
CA GLU A 734 37.18 4.67 6.24
C GLU A 734 36.24 3.63 5.62
N GLN A 735 35.07 3.47 6.22
CA GLN A 735 34.08 2.47 5.83
C GLN A 735 32.66 2.96 6.10
N PRO A 736 31.64 2.37 5.43
CA PRO A 736 30.25 2.74 5.63
C PRO A 736 29.78 2.40 7.04
N VAL A 737 29.11 3.36 7.69
CA VAL A 737 28.60 3.22 9.07
C VAL A 737 27.56 2.11 9.15
N ILE A 738 26.75 1.94 8.10
CA ILE A 738 25.71 0.91 8.03
C ILE A 738 26.25 -0.52 8.26
N PHE A 739 27.52 -0.78 7.93
CA PHE A 739 28.15 -2.09 8.13
C PHE A 739 28.77 -2.26 9.52
N ILE A 740 28.93 -1.18 10.29
CA ILE A 740 29.58 -1.23 11.61
C ILE A 740 28.74 -2.05 12.60
N GLN A 741 27.41 -1.90 12.58
CA GLN A 741 26.52 -2.67 13.46
C GLN A 741 26.70 -4.18 13.26
N GLU A 742 26.69 -4.65 12.00
CA GLU A 742 26.85 -6.07 11.69
C GLU A 742 28.24 -6.59 12.06
N GLN A 743 29.30 -5.80 11.87
CA GLN A 743 30.66 -6.14 12.29
C GLN A 743 30.78 -6.28 13.82
N LEU A 744 30.16 -5.37 14.58
CA LEU A 744 30.14 -5.42 16.03
C LEU A 744 29.35 -6.62 16.56
N LEU A 745 28.19 -6.92 15.96
CA LEU A 745 27.41 -8.11 16.28
C LEU A 745 28.20 -9.40 15.97
N ALA A 746 28.91 -9.45 14.84
CA ALA A 746 29.78 -10.57 14.48
C ALA A 746 30.98 -10.74 15.42
N HIS A 747 31.47 -9.65 16.02
CA HIS A 747 32.51 -9.70 17.05
C HIS A 747 32.02 -10.35 18.36
N GLY A 748 30.71 -10.27 18.63
CA GLY A 748 30.02 -11.10 19.64
C GLY A 748 30.38 -10.84 21.10
N ARG A 749 31.14 -9.77 21.40
CA ARG A 749 31.54 -9.40 22.77
C ARG A 749 31.45 -7.91 23.01
N ALA A 750 31.39 -7.52 24.28
CA ALA A 750 31.51 -6.14 24.67
C ALA A 750 32.88 -5.57 24.25
N ALA A 751 32.88 -4.32 23.77
CA ALA A 751 34.07 -3.60 23.32
C ALA A 751 33.90 -2.10 23.55
N ALA A 752 34.99 -1.40 23.84
CA ALA A 752 35.03 0.05 23.67
C ALA A 752 35.07 0.35 22.17
N VAL A 753 34.15 1.21 21.70
CA VAL A 753 34.02 1.57 20.28
C VAL A 753 34.30 3.06 20.14
N GLU A 754 35.21 3.38 19.23
CA GLU A 754 35.49 4.76 18.85
C GLU A 754 35.27 4.91 17.35
N LEU A 755 34.53 5.95 16.97
CA LEU A 755 34.25 6.33 15.59
C LEU A 755 34.84 7.71 15.30
N GLU A 756 35.47 7.84 14.14
CA GLU A 756 36.00 9.11 13.63
C GLU A 756 35.29 9.46 12.32
N PHE A 757 34.54 10.57 12.34
CA PHE A 757 33.87 11.15 11.19
C PHE A 757 34.62 12.41 10.73
N ARG A 758 34.61 12.67 9.43
CA ARG A 758 35.31 13.81 8.82
C ARG A 758 34.38 14.61 7.94
N PHE A 759 34.49 15.93 8.00
CA PHE A 759 33.82 16.82 7.07
C PHE A 759 34.69 18.06 6.79
N ARG A 760 34.39 18.76 5.70
CA ARG A 760 35.11 19.97 5.31
C ARG A 760 34.21 21.19 5.35
N ALA A 761 34.75 22.31 5.83
CA ALA A 761 34.03 23.58 5.91
C ALA A 761 34.83 24.72 5.28
N ASP A 762 34.14 25.62 4.56
CA ASP A 762 34.73 26.87 4.10
C ASP A 762 34.89 27.87 5.25
N SER A 763 35.84 28.79 5.09
CA SER A 763 36.07 29.92 5.99
C SER A 763 34.85 30.82 6.16
N SER A 764 33.94 30.86 5.18
CA SER A 764 32.69 31.63 5.27
C SER A 764 31.73 31.14 6.36
N LEU A 765 31.94 29.93 6.89
CA LEU A 765 31.06 29.31 7.89
C LEU A 765 31.51 29.56 9.33
N LEU A 766 32.68 30.16 9.52
CA LEU A 766 33.24 30.38 10.86
C LEU A 766 32.43 31.38 11.69
N GLU A 767 31.64 32.23 11.04
CA GLU A 767 30.77 33.22 11.69
C GLU A 767 29.31 32.76 11.81
N LEU A 768 28.95 31.58 11.29
CA LEU A 768 27.58 31.06 11.40
C LEU A 768 27.24 30.72 12.85
N GLN A 769 26.09 31.21 13.31
CA GLN A 769 25.55 30.91 14.64
C GLN A 769 24.67 29.66 14.66
N GLU A 770 24.02 29.34 13.53
CA GLU A 770 23.12 28.20 13.39
C GLU A 770 23.85 27.03 12.72
N LEU A 771 24.63 26.31 13.53
CA LEU A 771 25.33 25.10 13.11
C LEU A 771 25.27 24.05 14.22
N TYR A 772 24.75 22.88 13.87
CA TYR A 772 24.43 21.80 14.79
C TYR A 772 24.97 20.47 14.30
N LEU A 773 25.33 19.60 15.24
CA LEU A 773 25.49 18.17 15.04
C LEU A 773 24.19 17.48 15.47
N ALA A 774 23.54 16.75 14.58
CA ALA A 774 22.38 15.93 14.89
C ALA A 774 22.76 14.44 14.90
N LEU A 775 22.41 13.74 15.98
CA LEU A 775 22.70 12.33 16.18
C LEU A 775 21.74 11.69 17.18
N GLU A 776 21.75 10.36 17.22
CA GLU A 776 20.94 9.57 18.15
C GLU A 776 21.70 9.34 19.46
N GLN A 777 20.98 9.43 20.59
CA GLN A 777 21.47 9.12 21.95
C GLN A 777 22.84 9.75 22.33
N PRO A 778 23.06 11.07 22.16
CA PRO A 778 24.33 11.71 22.55
C PRO A 778 24.66 11.55 24.03
N GLU A 779 23.68 11.32 24.90
CA GLU A 779 23.86 11.06 26.33
C GLU A 779 24.61 9.76 26.64
N GLU A 780 24.68 8.83 25.70
CA GLU A 780 25.43 7.56 25.83
C GLU A 780 26.85 7.62 25.24
N MET A 781 27.30 8.83 24.86
CA MET A 781 28.51 9.03 24.06
C MET A 781 29.39 10.13 24.64
N GLU A 782 30.71 9.93 24.57
CA GLU A 782 31.67 11.02 24.68
C GLU A 782 31.98 11.57 23.28
N LEU A 783 31.82 12.88 23.09
CA LEU A 783 31.92 13.52 21.79
C LEU A 783 33.00 14.60 21.81
N LEU A 784 33.91 14.55 20.83
CA LEU A 784 34.96 15.57 20.63
C LEU A 784 34.87 16.11 19.20
N LEU A 785 34.78 17.43 19.04
CA LEU A 785 34.94 18.10 17.75
C LEU A 785 36.27 18.84 17.75
N ASN A 786 37.16 18.49 16.83
CA ASN A 786 38.51 19.06 16.72
C ASN A 786 39.29 19.00 18.05
N GLY A 787 39.09 17.91 18.81
CA GLY A 787 39.68 17.67 20.13
C GLY A 787 39.02 18.44 21.28
N GLN A 788 37.99 19.25 21.02
CA GLN A 788 37.22 19.94 22.05
C GLN A 788 35.95 19.16 22.41
N PRO A 789 35.63 18.97 23.71
CA PRO A 789 34.47 18.21 24.13
C PRO A 789 33.15 18.93 23.81
N LEU A 790 32.19 18.17 23.29
CA LEU A 790 30.79 18.58 23.13
C LEU A 790 30.00 18.13 24.37
N SER A 791 29.41 19.07 25.10
CA SER A 791 28.61 18.75 26.29
C SER A 791 27.13 18.59 25.92
N PRO A 792 26.45 17.52 26.37
CA PRO A 792 25.02 17.40 26.22
C PRO A 792 24.32 18.32 27.23
N ALA A 793 23.86 19.48 26.76
CA ALA A 793 22.81 20.27 27.42
C ALA A 793 21.55 20.17 26.57
N ASP A 794 20.36 20.15 27.18
CA ASP A 794 19.04 19.90 26.53
C ASP A 794 19.02 20.30 25.03
N CYS A 795 19.16 19.26 24.19
CA CYS A 795 19.65 19.36 22.83
C CYS A 795 18.58 19.64 21.77
N GLY A 796 17.31 19.88 22.14
CA GLY A 796 16.22 19.90 21.15
C GLY A 796 16.22 18.66 20.22
N TRP A 797 15.56 18.74 19.07
CA TRP A 797 15.59 17.68 18.06
C TRP A 797 15.37 18.23 16.65
N TRP A 798 15.73 17.45 15.63
CA TRP A 798 15.55 17.80 14.22
C TRP A 798 14.96 16.64 13.42
N ARG A 799 13.84 16.88 12.72
CA ARG A 799 13.06 15.89 11.92
C ARG A 799 12.41 14.77 12.73
N ASP A 800 13.15 14.08 13.58
CA ASP A 800 12.62 13.07 14.49
C ASP A 800 13.09 13.36 15.92
N ILE A 801 12.26 13.02 16.91
CA ILE A 801 12.59 13.20 18.32
C ILE A 801 13.90 12.49 18.73
N SER A 802 14.28 11.43 18.02
CA SER A 802 15.51 10.68 18.27
C SER A 802 16.77 11.39 17.77
N PHE A 803 16.65 12.36 16.86
CA PHE A 803 17.80 13.11 16.31
C PHE A 803 18.05 14.36 17.15
N ARG A 804 18.82 14.20 18.22
CA ARG A 804 19.16 15.26 19.18
C ARG A 804 20.19 16.21 18.58
N THR A 805 20.04 17.52 18.79
CA THR A 805 20.92 18.54 18.17
C THR A 805 21.90 19.21 19.14
N LEU A 806 23.19 19.11 18.89
CA LEU A 806 24.24 19.74 19.67
C LEU A 806 24.79 20.96 18.92
N PRO A 807 24.85 22.16 19.52
CA PRO A 807 25.45 23.32 18.87
C PRO A 807 26.96 23.10 18.69
N ILE A 808 27.46 23.35 17.48
CA ILE A 808 28.89 23.23 17.13
C ILE A 808 29.46 24.52 16.53
N ALA A 809 28.65 25.58 16.45
CA ALA A 809 29.08 26.91 16.04
C ALA A 809 30.30 27.37 16.87
N GLY A 810 31.30 27.94 16.20
CA GLY A 810 32.55 28.40 16.82
C GLY A 810 33.58 27.30 17.14
N MET A 811 33.22 26.01 17.03
CA MET A 811 34.16 24.88 17.19
C MET A 811 34.63 24.31 15.84
N VAL A 812 33.87 24.57 14.77
CA VAL A 812 34.22 24.23 13.40
C VAL A 812 35.35 25.15 12.90
N VAL A 813 36.33 24.56 12.22
CA VAL A 813 37.47 25.26 11.61
C VAL A 813 37.41 25.18 10.08
N ALA A 814 38.08 26.12 9.40
CA ALA A 814 38.18 26.08 7.95
C ALA A 814 39.06 24.90 7.51
N GLY A 815 38.63 24.20 6.46
CA GLY A 815 39.26 22.97 6.00
C GLY A 815 38.66 21.74 6.68
N GLU A 816 39.51 20.80 7.09
CA GLU A 816 39.10 19.51 7.64
C GLU A 816 38.73 19.60 9.11
N ASN A 817 37.58 19.02 9.46
CA ASN A 817 37.07 18.90 10.82
C ASN A 817 36.94 17.42 11.16
N ILE A 818 37.29 17.08 12.40
CA ILE A 818 37.26 15.71 12.91
C ILE A 818 36.29 15.66 14.08
N LEU A 819 35.27 14.81 13.95
CA LEU A 819 34.36 14.48 15.03
C LEU A 819 34.67 13.06 15.52
N GLN A 820 34.97 12.93 16.80
CA GLN A 820 35.24 11.66 17.46
C GLN A 820 34.09 11.34 18.41
N LEU A 821 33.60 10.11 18.32
CA LEU A 821 32.56 9.55 19.16
C LEU A 821 33.14 8.33 19.86
N SER A 822 33.03 8.29 21.18
CA SER A 822 33.45 7.16 22.00
C SER A 822 32.26 6.63 22.80
N THR A 823 32.03 5.31 22.72
CA THR A 823 31.00 4.63 23.51
C THR A 823 31.42 3.18 23.79
N ARG A 824 30.55 2.41 24.43
CA ARG A 824 30.78 1.00 24.73
C ARG A 824 29.67 0.17 24.14
N PHE A 825 30.01 -0.67 23.14
CA PHE A 825 29.11 -1.69 22.62
C PHE A 825 29.01 -2.87 23.58
N SER A 826 27.81 -3.33 23.90
CA SER A 826 27.59 -4.51 24.77
C SER A 826 26.35 -5.30 24.33
N PRO A 827 26.50 -6.32 23.45
CA PRO A 827 25.36 -7.11 22.99
C PRO A 827 24.86 -8.01 24.13
N SER A 828 23.54 -8.06 24.33
CA SER A 828 22.95 -8.97 25.32
C SER A 828 22.93 -10.41 24.80
N SER A 829 22.98 -11.39 25.71
CA SER A 829 22.85 -12.80 25.35
C SER A 829 21.49 -13.12 24.72
N GLU A 830 20.44 -12.37 25.12
CA GLU A 830 19.11 -12.49 24.54
C GLU A 830 19.07 -12.04 23.08
N LEU A 831 19.67 -10.88 22.78
CA LEU A 831 19.76 -10.37 21.41
C LEU A 831 20.51 -11.37 20.51
N LEU A 832 21.65 -11.89 20.97
CA LEU A 832 22.42 -12.89 20.22
C LEU A 832 21.60 -14.16 19.95
N ALA A 833 20.78 -14.61 20.91
CA ALA A 833 19.89 -15.75 20.71
C ALA A 833 18.76 -15.45 19.71
N LYS A 834 18.16 -14.25 19.78
CA LYS A 834 17.13 -13.80 18.81
C LYS A 834 17.68 -13.72 17.39
N LEU A 835 18.91 -13.23 17.20
CA LEU A 835 19.55 -13.18 15.89
C LEU A 835 19.74 -14.55 15.24
N GLU A 836 20.00 -15.61 16.02
CA GLU A 836 20.05 -16.97 15.47
C GLU A 836 18.66 -17.49 15.08
N LYS A 837 17.61 -17.14 15.83
CA LYS A 837 16.24 -17.48 15.48
C LYS A 837 15.71 -16.71 14.26
N ALA A 838 16.09 -15.45 14.11
CA ALA A 838 15.75 -14.60 12.96
C ALA A 838 16.23 -15.19 11.62
N LYS A 839 17.25 -16.05 11.63
CA LYS A 839 17.70 -16.79 10.44
C LYS A 839 16.79 -17.96 10.07
N LEU A 840 15.92 -18.41 10.99
CA LEU A 840 15.07 -19.58 10.86
C LEU A 840 13.63 -19.21 10.53
N PHE A 841 13.14 -18.06 11.01
CA PHE A 841 11.80 -17.57 10.73
C PHE A 841 11.75 -16.05 10.73
N GLU A 842 11.01 -15.47 9.77
CA GLU A 842 11.01 -14.03 9.50
C GLU A 842 10.49 -13.18 10.67
N ALA A 843 9.48 -13.67 11.39
CA ALA A 843 8.86 -12.93 12.50
C ALA A 843 9.86 -12.60 13.63
N GLU A 844 10.81 -13.51 13.89
CA GLU A 844 11.88 -13.29 14.87
C GLU A 844 12.88 -12.22 14.40
N GLY A 845 12.96 -11.97 13.09
CA GLY A 845 13.67 -10.82 12.52
C GLY A 845 12.87 -9.52 12.64
N ASN A 846 11.56 -9.60 12.38
CA ASN A 846 10.65 -8.45 12.37
C ASN A 846 10.44 -7.81 13.75
N ASN A 847 10.69 -8.54 14.85
CA ASN A 847 10.61 -8.03 16.22
C ASN A 847 11.97 -7.73 16.89
N LEU A 848 13.07 -7.70 16.12
CA LEU A 848 14.40 -7.41 16.66
C LEU A 848 14.47 -6.01 17.29
N THR A 849 15.10 -5.94 18.47
CA THR A 849 15.37 -4.68 19.17
C THR A 849 16.82 -4.64 19.62
N PHE A 850 17.53 -3.59 19.24
CA PHE A 850 18.91 -3.35 19.63
C PHE A 850 18.96 -2.33 20.78
N GLY A 851 19.81 -2.61 21.78
CA GLY A 851 20.04 -1.68 22.88
C GLY A 851 20.92 -0.49 22.48
N GLN A 852 21.83 -0.70 21.53
CA GLN A 852 22.72 0.31 20.97
C GLN A 852 22.82 0.11 19.46
N GLU A 853 22.64 1.20 18.73
CA GLU A 853 22.64 1.25 17.27
C GLU A 853 23.63 2.29 16.78
N PHE A 854 24.45 1.94 15.79
CA PHE A 854 25.43 2.84 15.19
C PHE A 854 24.91 3.36 13.85
N GLU A 855 24.77 4.68 13.75
CA GLU A 855 24.06 5.34 12.66
C GLU A 855 24.85 6.47 12.03
N SER A 856 24.47 6.80 10.79
CA SER A 856 24.89 8.05 10.15
C SER A 856 24.50 9.23 11.03
N ILE A 857 25.36 10.24 11.06
CA ILE A 857 25.16 11.48 11.80
C ILE A 857 25.06 12.65 10.82
N TYR A 858 24.55 13.79 11.27
CA TYR A 858 24.23 14.89 10.37
C TYR A 858 24.84 16.19 10.89
N ILE A 859 25.45 16.96 9.99
CA ILE A 859 25.70 18.38 10.24
C ILE A 859 24.49 19.15 9.70
N VAL A 860 23.92 20.05 10.48
CA VAL A 860 22.67 20.78 10.15
C VAL A 860 22.88 22.27 10.36
N GLY A 861 22.49 23.10 9.39
CA GLY A 861 22.70 24.55 9.48
C GLY A 861 22.32 25.34 8.23
N ALA A 862 22.49 26.66 8.30
CA ALA A 862 22.24 27.58 7.19
C ALA A 862 23.46 27.64 6.23
N PHE A 863 23.72 26.56 5.51
CA PHE A 863 24.86 26.42 4.59
C PHE A 863 24.47 25.77 3.26
N GLY A 864 25.32 25.91 2.24
CA GLY A 864 25.32 25.09 1.04
C GLY A 864 26.26 23.88 1.17
N VAL A 865 26.06 22.85 0.33
CA VAL A 865 26.97 21.70 0.22
C VAL A 865 27.45 21.54 -1.21
N GLU A 866 28.77 21.58 -1.39
CA GLU A 866 29.43 21.45 -2.69
C GLU A 866 30.14 20.10 -2.78
N SER A 867 29.93 19.36 -3.87
CA SER A 867 30.73 18.17 -4.20
C SER A 867 32.02 18.55 -4.92
N ALA A 868 33.14 17.95 -4.55
CA ALA A 868 34.39 18.09 -5.29
C ALA A 868 34.36 17.35 -6.64
N ALA A 869 33.49 16.36 -6.80
CA ALA A 869 33.29 15.62 -8.03
C ALA A 869 32.09 16.17 -8.83
N PRO A 870 32.14 16.12 -10.18
CA PRO A 870 31.00 16.47 -11.00
C PRO A 870 29.75 15.63 -10.70
N TYR A 871 28.59 16.17 -11.03
CA TYR A 871 27.32 15.44 -10.99
C TYR A 871 27.00 14.80 -12.35
N THR A 872 26.39 13.62 -12.32
CA THR A 872 25.86 12.93 -13.50
C THR A 872 24.41 12.52 -13.27
N TYR A 873 23.62 12.38 -14.34
CA TYR A 873 22.19 12.08 -14.24
C TYR A 873 21.89 10.66 -14.70
N GLY A 874 20.98 9.99 -14.01
CA GLY A 874 20.51 8.63 -14.32
C GLY A 874 19.01 8.54 -14.53
N GLU A 875 18.55 7.29 -14.62
CA GLU A 875 17.12 6.96 -14.67
C GLU A 875 16.40 7.38 -13.38
N ARG A 876 15.06 7.46 -13.45
CA ARG A 876 14.19 7.76 -12.28
C ARG A 876 14.58 9.05 -11.55
N ARG A 877 15.13 10.02 -12.29
CA ARG A 877 15.62 11.32 -11.77
C ARG A 877 16.77 11.18 -10.78
N ALA A 878 17.54 10.11 -10.85
CA ALA A 878 18.74 9.93 -10.03
C ALA A 878 19.84 10.93 -10.43
N VAL A 879 20.61 11.38 -9.44
CA VAL A 879 21.73 12.31 -9.59
C VAL A 879 22.92 11.73 -8.81
N PHE A 880 24.01 11.42 -9.51
CA PHE A 880 25.18 10.75 -8.93
C PHE A 880 26.38 11.68 -8.79
N THR A 881 27.17 11.49 -7.72
CA THR A 881 28.47 12.13 -7.52
C THR A 881 29.35 11.30 -6.58
N GLU A 882 30.66 11.38 -6.70
CA GLU A 882 31.62 10.66 -5.83
C GLU A 882 31.94 11.42 -4.53
N GLY A 883 31.50 12.67 -4.40
CA GLY A 883 32.01 13.55 -3.33
C GLY A 883 33.52 13.84 -3.51
N PRO A 884 34.28 14.02 -2.42
CA PRO A 884 33.81 14.34 -1.07
C PRO A 884 33.09 15.69 -1.05
N PHE A 885 32.32 15.93 0.02
CA PHE A 885 31.54 17.16 0.18
C PHE A 885 32.25 18.20 1.03
N LYS A 886 31.93 19.47 0.78
CA LYS A 886 32.40 20.63 1.54
C LYS A 886 31.21 21.55 1.84
N LEU A 887 31.10 21.99 3.09
CA LEU A 887 30.13 23.00 3.49
C LEU A 887 30.57 24.38 2.96
N THR A 888 29.64 25.13 2.38
CA THR A 888 29.84 26.48 1.80
C THR A 888 28.77 27.46 2.29
N ALA A 889 28.92 28.75 2.00
CA ALA A 889 27.85 29.72 2.30
C ALA A 889 26.55 29.30 1.60
N LEU A 890 25.41 29.56 2.24
CA LEU A 890 24.11 29.32 1.62
C LEU A 890 24.01 30.14 0.32
N PRO A 891 23.58 29.54 -0.81
CA PRO A 891 23.43 30.27 -2.07
C PRO A 891 22.40 31.41 -1.94
N GLU A 892 22.77 32.62 -2.38
CA GLU A 892 21.85 33.78 -2.42
C GLU A 892 20.90 33.73 -3.63
N SER A 893 21.34 33.09 -4.72
CA SER A 893 20.53 32.82 -5.91
C SER A 893 20.80 31.42 -6.46
N VAL A 894 19.81 30.90 -7.19
CA VAL A 894 19.87 29.62 -7.89
C VAL A 894 19.33 29.77 -9.31
N THR A 895 19.70 28.84 -10.18
CA THR A 895 19.12 28.72 -11.51
C THR A 895 17.97 27.70 -11.51
N ALA A 896 16.91 27.98 -12.27
CA ALA A 896 15.80 27.07 -12.50
C ALA A 896 16.35 25.76 -13.06
N GLY A 897 16.01 24.66 -12.40
CA GLY A 897 16.62 23.35 -12.64
C GLY A 897 16.73 22.55 -11.35
N ASP A 898 17.56 21.51 -11.42
CA ASP A 898 17.95 20.70 -10.27
C ASP A 898 18.88 21.50 -9.34
N LEU A 899 18.48 21.60 -8.07
CA LEU A 899 19.15 22.33 -7.01
C LEU A 899 20.14 21.47 -6.22
N VAL A 900 20.13 20.14 -6.42
CA VAL A 900 21.14 19.21 -5.86
C VAL A 900 22.57 19.69 -6.14
N PRO A 901 22.97 19.99 -7.39
CA PRO A 901 24.31 20.51 -7.68
C PRO A 901 24.52 21.98 -7.29
N GLN A 902 23.47 22.68 -6.82
CA GLN A 902 23.48 24.11 -6.52
C GLN A 902 23.53 24.39 -5.01
N GLY A 903 23.99 23.42 -4.21
CA GLY A 903 24.16 23.58 -2.75
C GLY A 903 23.19 22.76 -1.90
N PHE A 904 22.25 22.02 -2.51
CA PHE A 904 21.18 21.30 -1.79
C PHE A 904 21.16 19.77 -1.99
N PRO A 905 22.30 19.05 -2.06
CA PRO A 905 22.31 17.62 -2.34
C PRO A 905 21.65 16.75 -1.26
N PHE A 906 21.75 17.14 0.02
CA PHE A 906 21.15 16.43 1.16
C PHE A 906 19.92 17.13 1.73
N PHE A 907 19.37 18.12 1.02
CA PHE A 907 18.30 18.96 1.54
C PHE A 907 17.00 18.17 1.73
N ALA A 908 16.41 18.28 2.92
CA ALA A 908 15.09 17.75 3.26
C ALA A 908 14.32 18.82 4.04
N GLY A 909 13.64 19.71 3.32
CA GLY A 909 12.98 20.88 3.87
C GLY A 909 12.16 21.66 2.84
N THR A 910 11.80 22.89 3.19
CA THR A 910 11.17 23.86 2.28
C THR A 910 12.15 24.97 1.88
N LEU A 911 12.26 25.21 0.57
CA LEU A 911 13.05 26.30 -0.03
C LEU A 911 12.10 27.33 -0.65
N THR A 912 12.30 28.61 -0.37
CA THR A 912 11.52 29.72 -0.93
C THR A 912 12.32 30.46 -1.98
N LEU A 913 11.84 30.44 -3.22
CA LEU A 913 12.43 31.13 -4.37
C LEU A 913 11.59 32.34 -4.75
N GLU A 914 12.26 33.42 -5.15
CA GLU A 914 11.60 34.65 -5.58
C GLU A 914 12.17 35.23 -6.88
N GLN A 915 11.28 35.83 -7.67
CA GLN A 915 11.64 36.58 -8.87
C GLN A 915 10.62 37.70 -9.11
N SER A 916 11.11 38.86 -9.54
CA SER A 916 10.26 39.96 -10.01
C SER A 916 10.07 39.88 -11.52
N VAL A 917 8.85 40.10 -12.00
CA VAL A 917 8.52 40.19 -13.44
C VAL A 917 7.79 41.48 -13.76
N HIS A 918 8.09 42.06 -14.91
CA HIS A 918 7.46 43.30 -15.36
C HIS A 918 6.35 43.00 -16.38
N ILE A 919 5.12 43.47 -16.09
CA ILE A 919 3.95 43.33 -16.96
C ILE A 919 3.64 44.68 -17.60
N ASN A 920 3.59 44.73 -18.93
CA ASN A 920 3.35 45.96 -19.68
C ASN A 920 1.94 46.53 -19.43
N GLU A 921 1.81 47.85 -19.46
CA GLU A 921 0.50 48.53 -19.38
C GLU A 921 -0.44 48.04 -20.49
N GLY A 922 -1.65 47.62 -20.11
CA GLY A 922 -2.68 47.10 -21.02
C GLY A 922 -2.67 45.57 -21.24
N ALA A 923 -1.72 44.82 -20.65
CA ALA A 923 -1.61 43.37 -20.80
C ALA A 923 -2.58 42.52 -19.93
N ALA A 924 -3.70 43.09 -19.46
CA ALA A 924 -4.68 42.39 -18.64
C ALA A 924 -5.63 41.54 -19.51
N LEU A 925 -5.11 40.41 -20.01
CA LEU A 925 -5.87 39.29 -20.58
C LEU A 925 -6.01 38.18 -19.53
N PRO A 926 -6.91 37.20 -19.71
CA PRO A 926 -6.96 36.04 -18.83
C PRO A 926 -5.57 35.41 -18.72
N ALA A 927 -4.98 35.42 -17.52
CA ALA A 927 -3.64 34.95 -17.26
C ALA A 927 -3.67 33.61 -16.51
N SER A 928 -2.75 32.73 -16.88
CA SER A 928 -2.56 31.42 -16.24
C SER A 928 -1.09 31.19 -15.89
N TRP A 929 -0.87 30.52 -14.77
CA TRP A 929 0.39 29.91 -14.41
C TRP A 929 0.46 28.48 -14.96
N SER A 930 1.63 28.08 -15.46
CA SER A 930 1.92 26.68 -15.75
C SER A 930 3.35 26.34 -15.37
N PHE A 931 3.53 25.23 -14.65
CA PHE A 931 4.78 24.48 -14.73
C PHE A 931 4.76 23.72 -16.07
N GLN A 932 5.83 23.83 -16.87
CA GLN A 932 5.87 23.13 -18.18
C GLN A 932 6.08 21.61 -18.01
N SER A 933 6.69 21.22 -16.90
CA SER A 933 6.81 19.84 -16.41
C SER A 933 6.55 19.84 -14.90
N PRO A 934 6.04 18.75 -14.31
CA PRO A 934 5.91 18.63 -12.87
C PRO A 934 7.23 18.99 -12.17
N PRO A 935 7.24 19.88 -11.17
CA PRO A 935 8.46 20.24 -10.46
C PRO A 935 9.05 19.03 -9.73
N ASP A 936 10.38 19.04 -9.52
CA ASP A 936 11.10 18.01 -8.76
C ASP A 936 10.96 18.29 -7.25
N THR A 937 9.71 18.28 -6.76
CA THR A 937 9.32 18.55 -5.36
C THR A 937 8.14 17.67 -4.97
N ILE A 938 7.90 17.50 -3.67
CA ILE A 938 6.69 16.81 -3.18
C ILE A 938 5.51 17.78 -3.12
N VAL A 939 5.76 19.01 -2.70
CA VAL A 939 4.75 20.09 -2.66
C VAL A 939 5.36 21.36 -3.24
N SER A 940 4.60 22.02 -4.10
CA SER A 940 4.91 23.36 -4.59
C SER A 940 3.78 24.34 -4.25
N ARG A 941 4.09 25.55 -3.78
CA ARG A 941 3.11 26.62 -3.59
C ARG A 941 3.47 27.85 -4.40
N LEU A 942 2.47 28.43 -5.06
CA LEU A 942 2.60 29.66 -5.82
C LEU A 942 2.00 30.84 -5.07
N PHE A 943 2.77 31.91 -4.96
CA PHE A 943 2.32 33.20 -4.47
C PHE A 943 2.57 34.29 -5.52
N ILE A 944 1.59 35.16 -5.72
CA ILE A 944 1.71 36.34 -6.58
C ILE A 944 1.37 37.56 -5.73
N ASN A 945 2.30 38.52 -5.67
CA ASN A 945 2.13 39.77 -4.93
C ASN A 945 1.68 39.56 -3.47
N GLY A 946 2.21 38.50 -2.83
CA GLY A 946 1.91 38.13 -1.44
C GLY A 946 0.66 37.27 -1.23
N THR A 947 -0.15 37.04 -2.27
CA THR A 947 -1.36 36.20 -2.19
C THR A 947 -1.04 34.76 -2.59
N GLU A 948 -1.41 33.77 -1.76
CA GLU A 948 -1.32 32.36 -2.14
C GLU A 948 -2.34 32.06 -3.25
N VAL A 949 -1.85 31.59 -4.40
CA VAL A 949 -2.68 31.26 -5.55
C VAL A 949 -3.15 29.82 -5.47
N ARG A 950 -2.20 28.91 -5.32
CA ARG A 950 -2.44 27.47 -5.34
C ARG A 950 -1.31 26.72 -4.68
N ARG A 951 -1.69 25.67 -3.95
CA ARG A 951 -0.83 24.58 -3.52
C ARG A 951 -0.98 23.40 -4.48
N PHE A 952 0.12 22.94 -5.03
CA PHE A 952 0.19 21.83 -5.97
C PHE A 952 0.69 20.57 -5.28
N LEU A 953 -0.18 19.55 -5.18
CA LEU A 953 0.14 18.22 -4.68
C LEU A 953 0.26 17.19 -5.83
N TRP A 954 -0.42 17.47 -6.94
CA TRP A 954 -0.54 16.63 -8.13
C TRP A 954 -1.06 17.46 -9.30
N GLU A 955 -1.14 16.84 -10.48
CA GLU A 955 -1.72 17.43 -11.69
C GLU A 955 -3.19 17.89 -11.50
N PRO A 956 -3.63 18.98 -12.16
CA PRO A 956 -2.86 19.80 -13.10
C PRO A 956 -1.95 20.82 -12.39
N TYR A 957 -0.67 20.88 -12.79
CA TYR A 957 0.30 21.89 -12.31
C TYR A 957 0.12 23.29 -12.94
N THR A 958 -1.14 23.72 -13.05
CA THR A 958 -1.56 25.01 -13.63
C THR A 958 -2.47 25.78 -12.68
N ALA A 959 -2.56 27.10 -12.80
CA ALA A 959 -3.51 27.89 -12.01
C ALA A 959 -3.98 29.13 -12.77
N GLY A 960 -5.26 29.48 -12.64
CA GLY A 960 -5.74 30.80 -13.08
C GLY A 960 -5.19 31.90 -12.18
N ILE A 961 -4.58 32.92 -12.76
CA ILE A 961 -3.96 34.05 -12.03
C ILE A 961 -4.50 35.41 -12.49
N SER A 962 -5.59 35.39 -13.25
CA SER A 962 -6.29 36.58 -13.71
C SER A 962 -6.67 37.47 -12.52
N GLY A 963 -6.34 38.75 -12.60
CA GLY A 963 -6.62 39.73 -11.54
C GLY A 963 -5.60 39.79 -10.40
N LEU A 964 -4.64 38.87 -10.33
CA LEU A 964 -3.55 38.92 -9.33
C LEU A 964 -2.31 39.68 -9.82
N LEU A 965 -2.19 39.83 -11.14
CA LEU A 965 -1.14 40.61 -11.80
C LEU A 965 -1.58 42.07 -11.99
N HIS A 966 -0.66 43.01 -11.87
CA HIS A 966 -0.86 44.41 -12.19
C HIS A 966 0.20 44.94 -13.17
N ALA A 967 -0.08 46.06 -13.84
CA ALA A 967 0.93 46.71 -14.66
C ALA A 967 2.14 47.11 -13.81
N GLY A 968 3.35 47.01 -14.37
CA GLY A 968 4.59 47.24 -13.67
C GLY A 968 5.19 45.96 -13.07
N GLU A 969 5.93 46.10 -11.98
CA GLU A 969 6.64 45.01 -11.32
C GLU A 969 5.71 44.13 -10.48
N ASN A 970 5.75 42.82 -10.68
CA ASN A 970 5.01 41.82 -9.92
C ASN A 970 5.99 40.86 -9.27
N ARG A 971 5.76 40.52 -8.00
CA ARG A 971 6.60 39.58 -7.26
C ARG A 971 6.00 38.18 -7.34
N ILE A 972 6.78 37.24 -7.87
CA ILE A 972 6.46 35.82 -7.92
C ILE A 972 7.28 35.11 -6.86
N ARG A 973 6.62 34.32 -6.01
CA ARG A 973 7.28 33.52 -4.97
C ARG A 973 6.82 32.07 -5.06
N LEU A 974 7.78 31.16 -5.00
CA LEU A 974 7.56 29.71 -5.00
C LEU A 974 8.10 29.12 -3.71
N GLU A 975 7.28 28.35 -2.99
CA GLU A 975 7.76 27.47 -1.91
C GLU A 975 7.85 26.04 -2.43
N LEU A 976 9.04 25.45 -2.35
CA LEU A 976 9.39 24.14 -2.88
C LEU A 976 9.76 23.21 -1.72
N THR A 977 8.93 22.21 -1.45
CA THR A 977 9.16 21.26 -0.34
C THR A 977 9.62 19.91 -0.86
N GLY A 978 10.77 19.45 -0.38
CA GLY A 978 11.39 18.17 -0.74
C GLY A 978 10.93 16.99 0.10
N SER A 979 11.61 15.86 -0.05
CA SER A 979 11.38 14.63 0.72
C SER A 979 12.58 14.28 1.59
N CYS A 980 12.47 13.25 2.42
CA CYS A 980 13.62 12.73 3.17
C CYS A 980 14.57 11.86 2.32
N ARG A 981 14.34 11.68 1.01
CA ARG A 981 15.15 10.77 0.19
C ARG A 981 16.62 11.13 0.11
N ASN A 982 16.91 12.42 -0.03
CA ASN A 982 18.28 12.93 -0.11
C ASN A 982 18.96 12.99 1.27
N LEU A 983 18.17 13.00 2.35
CA LEU A 983 18.66 12.94 3.73
C LEU A 983 18.95 11.51 4.20
N LEU A 984 18.01 10.59 3.98
CA LEU A 984 17.99 9.26 4.60
C LEU A 984 18.40 8.12 3.65
N GLY A 985 18.46 8.36 2.34
CA GLY A 985 18.90 7.36 1.37
C GLY A 985 17.78 6.45 0.83
N PRO A 986 18.13 5.32 0.20
CA PRO A 986 19.48 4.73 0.12
C PRO A 986 20.42 5.54 -0.78
N HIS A 987 21.53 6.05 -0.23
CA HIS A 987 22.48 6.88 -0.98
C HIS A 987 23.39 6.08 -1.90
N HIS A 988 23.63 4.81 -1.60
CA HIS A 988 24.68 4.02 -2.24
C HIS A 988 24.15 2.87 -3.11
N HIS A 989 22.86 2.85 -3.42
CA HIS A 989 22.25 1.77 -4.19
C HIS A 989 22.70 1.79 -5.67
N ILE A 990 23.06 0.63 -6.23
CA ILE A 990 23.58 0.50 -7.62
C ILE A 990 22.65 1.11 -8.68
N LYS A 991 21.33 0.99 -8.48
CA LYS A 991 20.29 1.54 -9.38
C LYS A 991 20.01 3.04 -9.17
N GLY A 992 20.60 3.68 -8.15
CA GLY A 992 20.24 5.04 -7.74
C GLY A 992 18.87 5.09 -7.07
N GLU A 993 17.87 5.69 -7.72
CA GLU A 993 16.49 5.70 -7.20
C GLU A 993 15.77 4.38 -7.49
N VAL A 994 15.12 3.85 -6.46
CA VAL A 994 14.37 2.59 -6.49
C VAL A 994 12.92 2.82 -6.07
N TYR A 995 11.99 2.15 -6.76
CA TYR A 995 10.54 2.30 -6.54
C TYR A 995 9.96 1.21 -5.63
N LYS A 996 10.79 0.26 -5.20
CA LYS A 996 10.51 -0.68 -4.13
C LYS A 996 11.75 -0.72 -3.23
N VAL A 997 11.59 -0.36 -1.96
CA VAL A 997 12.69 -0.11 -1.03
C VAL A 997 12.46 -0.89 0.25
N GLY A 998 13.42 -1.73 0.63
CA GLY A 998 13.41 -2.45 1.89
C GLY A 998 14.70 -2.24 2.69
N PRO A 999 14.83 -2.87 3.87
CA PRO A 999 16.04 -2.77 4.68
C PRO A 999 17.33 -3.14 3.93
N ASP A 1000 17.28 -4.15 3.06
CA ASP A 1000 18.43 -4.61 2.28
C ASP A 1000 18.84 -3.64 1.16
N SER A 1001 17.95 -2.73 0.74
CA SER A 1001 18.29 -1.69 -0.26
C SER A 1001 19.34 -0.68 0.27
N PHE A 1002 19.70 -0.75 1.56
CA PHE A 1002 20.75 0.04 2.19
C PHE A 1002 22.06 -0.75 2.39
N LYS A 1003 22.07 -2.05 2.05
CA LYS A 1003 23.16 -2.98 2.31
C LYS A 1003 23.94 -3.34 1.03
N ASP A 1004 24.86 -4.29 1.14
CA ASP A 1004 25.75 -4.71 0.06
C ASP A 1004 25.16 -5.82 -0.83
N LYS A 1005 24.11 -6.50 -0.39
CA LYS A 1005 23.47 -7.63 -1.10
C LYS A 1005 22.02 -7.34 -1.49
N PRO A 1006 21.52 -7.92 -2.60
CA PRO A 1006 20.12 -7.78 -3.00
C PRO A 1006 19.20 -8.45 -1.97
N GLY A 1007 18.11 -7.76 -1.62
CA GLY A 1007 17.00 -8.33 -0.85
C GLY A 1007 15.80 -8.68 -1.72
N TRP A 1008 14.68 -9.01 -1.08
CA TRP A 1008 13.43 -9.37 -1.77
C TRP A 1008 12.79 -8.20 -2.55
N THR A 1009 13.22 -6.97 -2.32
CA THR A 1009 12.81 -5.79 -3.10
C THR A 1009 13.63 -5.58 -4.37
N ASP A 1010 14.72 -6.34 -4.54
CA ASP A 1010 15.65 -6.32 -5.66
C ASP A 1010 15.66 -7.65 -6.43
N LYS A 1011 14.49 -8.30 -6.56
CA LYS A 1011 14.35 -9.60 -7.26
C LYS A 1011 14.81 -9.61 -8.72
N ASP A 1012 14.97 -8.45 -9.33
CA ASP A 1012 15.52 -8.27 -10.68
C ASP A 1012 17.06 -8.32 -10.73
N LEU A 1013 17.75 -8.35 -9.58
CA LEU A 1013 19.20 -8.53 -9.47
C LEU A 1013 19.57 -9.98 -9.14
N GLU A 1014 20.70 -10.44 -9.68
CA GLU A 1014 21.29 -11.72 -9.30
C GLU A 1014 21.76 -11.68 -7.83
N PRO A 1015 21.57 -12.75 -7.03
CA PRO A 1015 21.86 -12.75 -5.58
C PRO A 1015 23.27 -12.31 -5.15
N ASP A 1016 24.27 -12.50 -6.00
CA ASP A 1016 25.67 -12.13 -5.72
C ASP A 1016 26.06 -10.72 -6.23
N THR A 1017 25.09 -9.94 -6.72
CA THR A 1017 25.33 -8.57 -7.21
C THR A 1017 25.68 -7.63 -6.06
N LEU A 1018 26.79 -6.91 -6.17
CA LEU A 1018 27.16 -5.87 -5.20
C LEU A 1018 26.22 -4.67 -5.33
N VAL A 1019 25.31 -4.52 -4.37
CA VAL A 1019 24.31 -3.44 -4.36
C VAL A 1019 24.91 -2.10 -3.94
N TYR A 1020 25.76 -2.11 -2.91
CA TYR A 1020 26.42 -0.91 -2.40
C TYR A 1020 27.49 -0.39 -3.37
N GLN A 1021 27.47 0.91 -3.67
CA GLN A 1021 28.45 1.60 -4.49
C GLN A 1021 29.08 2.76 -3.69
N GLU A 1022 30.38 3.02 -3.87
CA GLU A 1022 31.06 4.12 -3.14
C GLU A 1022 30.48 5.51 -3.47
N ARG A 1023 29.97 5.69 -4.70
CA ARG A 1023 29.32 6.93 -5.14
C ARG A 1023 27.99 7.19 -4.42
N TYR A 1024 27.63 8.46 -4.29
CA TYR A 1024 26.32 8.89 -3.83
C TYR A 1024 25.31 8.94 -4.97
N ALA A 1025 24.06 8.63 -4.65
CA ALA A 1025 22.88 8.72 -5.48
C ALA A 1025 21.78 9.52 -4.75
N PHE A 1026 21.49 10.68 -5.30
CA PHE A 1026 20.42 11.59 -4.91
C PHE A 1026 19.27 11.51 -5.91
N VAL A 1027 18.15 12.15 -5.58
CA VAL A 1027 17.08 12.49 -6.53
C VAL A 1027 17.06 13.99 -6.77
N ARG A 1028 16.68 14.41 -7.98
CA ARG A 1028 16.54 15.83 -8.31
C ARG A 1028 15.63 16.54 -7.30
N PHE A 1029 15.97 17.80 -7.01
CA PHE A 1029 15.16 18.68 -6.18
C PHE A 1029 15.05 20.07 -6.82
N GLY A 1030 13.86 20.65 -6.91
CA GLY A 1030 13.67 22.02 -7.40
C GLY A 1030 12.72 22.11 -8.59
N LEU A 1031 13.10 22.91 -9.60
CA LEU A 1031 12.27 23.14 -10.78
C LEU A 1031 12.76 22.26 -11.93
N SER A 1032 11.88 21.57 -12.65
CA SER A 1032 12.32 20.80 -13.81
C SER A 1032 12.62 21.69 -15.03
N SER A 1033 11.93 22.83 -15.13
CA SER A 1033 12.20 23.92 -16.07
C SER A 1033 11.66 25.25 -15.54
N ALA A 1034 11.97 26.36 -16.21
CA ALA A 1034 11.39 27.66 -15.88
C ALA A 1034 9.86 27.63 -16.07
N PRO A 1035 9.06 28.06 -15.07
CA PRO A 1035 7.61 28.17 -15.24
C PRO A 1035 7.23 29.28 -16.21
N VAL A 1036 6.00 29.24 -16.71
CA VAL A 1036 5.49 30.20 -17.70
C VAL A 1036 4.19 30.85 -17.26
N LEU A 1037 4.01 32.09 -17.68
CA LEU A 1037 2.75 32.82 -17.59
C LEU A 1037 2.11 32.84 -18.99
N GLY A 1038 1.00 32.13 -19.18
CA GLY A 1038 0.22 32.13 -20.42
C GLY A 1038 -0.90 33.18 -20.38
N GLY A 1039 -1.15 33.86 -21.49
CA GLY A 1039 -2.20 34.89 -21.64
C GLY A 1039 -3.13 34.69 -22.82
#